data_AF-A0A4Y9ZCC0-F1
#
_entry.id   AF-A0A4Y9ZCC0-F1
#
_cell.length_a   1.000
_cell.length_b   1.000
_cell.length_c   1.000
_cell.angle_alpha   90.00
_cell.angle_beta   90.00
_cell.angle_gamma   90.00
#
_symmetry.space_group_name_H-M   'P 1'
#
loop_
_entity.id
_entity.type
_entity.pdbx_description
1 polymer ?
#
loop_
_entity_poly.entity_id
_entity_poly.type
_entity_poly.pdbx_seq_one_letter_code
_entity_poly.pdbx_strand_id
1 'polypeptide(L)'
;MDQSLAEQEREIRELVRRAERTPVTTSPQRREALKRLIDLSRSPHAHLKKFAASNITKFFKDFPDLDEDAINAIYDLCEDQDSKVRIDGYKAIVQMSKEQPKWVKRNTDVLVQLLQSDEPDEVTVVKKALAEHLDMDPKVTLGVLCDQIVSADEPVDEEDKAIRDRLRSLVIAFMCGEAKRAIVARHANQPGNPQETVLIEGLFKAVSKPSASGDAHKIIKDILLFLPSFRSQSTPRGNELLQLLIDQARLSIKEDLAVGNDPASIELGRYYLDLAALISVEKNVSDPAHLLQFYSTSLLGNTTLSKLSQDAQLFVITHVSETLSACISRARGSTDHQQVSSIRRQIVDTSPTLIQHLVQSRLTDNRLRKACETILTACQQRLNERAWSVPSSMIPQLEQLSQAVGEQPGPKSDKLQDLIRSLLQRPATPSRPSPIPRPPVNVSHAHLPVRPASGAGKRKLETNGNGNQTGSASLSIRGQQARELQARNQGLSERPRAQTLTAPQAQVASTSAGIPGSGLHPSKRFRASFEDDRPAPSPSLLERLKPQSGNGDGNGSGNGGRNVQMQAPRKAVTAATPPVREHQHQHQHQRQHDASHAQGALVGLSIKGAARAAAGHPPAQPPRSSSLLERMERESLVARIDGGEGDVRRKKRKGNP
;
A
#
# COMPACT_ATOMS: atom_id res chain seq x y z
N MET A 1 -37.74 22.19 -43.49
CA MET A 1 -38.14 23.45 -42.81
C MET A 1 -37.29 23.52 -41.55
N ASP A 2 -36.14 24.17 -41.65
CA ASP A 2 -35.25 24.35 -40.50
C ASP A 2 -35.87 25.40 -39.59
N GLN A 3 -36.43 24.97 -38.45
CA GLN A 3 -36.68 25.89 -37.34
C GLN A 3 -35.37 26.63 -37.07
N SER A 4 -35.44 27.95 -36.92
CA SER A 4 -34.25 28.73 -36.56
C SER A 4 -33.70 28.17 -35.25
N LEU A 5 -32.39 27.91 -35.18
CA LEU A 5 -31.72 27.43 -33.97
C LEU A 5 -32.14 28.23 -32.72
N ALA A 6 -32.29 29.55 -32.86
CA ALA A 6 -32.73 30.43 -31.80
C ALA A 6 -34.18 30.16 -31.33
N GLU A 7 -35.05 29.72 -32.25
CA GLU A 7 -36.42 29.32 -31.94
C GLU A 7 -36.44 27.99 -31.17
N GLN A 8 -35.65 27.00 -31.61
CA GLN A 8 -35.49 25.73 -30.89
C GLN A 8 -34.94 25.95 -29.48
N GLU A 9 -33.94 26.82 -29.33
CA GLU A 9 -33.40 27.22 -28.03
C GLU A 9 -34.45 27.87 -27.13
N ARG A 10 -35.26 28.77 -27.68
CA ARG A 10 -36.33 29.44 -26.93
C ARG A 10 -37.40 28.45 -26.49
N GLU A 11 -37.78 27.53 -27.37
CA GLU A 11 -38.79 26.51 -27.11
C GLU A 11 -38.35 25.57 -26.00
N ILE A 12 -37.12 25.03 -26.05
CA ILE A 12 -36.64 24.14 -24.99
C ILE A 12 -36.53 24.85 -23.64
N ARG A 13 -36.06 26.09 -23.63
CA ARG A 13 -35.96 26.88 -22.38
C ARG A 13 -37.34 27.09 -21.76
N GLU A 14 -38.34 27.39 -22.58
CA GLU A 14 -39.71 27.55 -22.09
C GLU A 14 -40.32 26.22 -21.64
N LEU A 15 -40.04 25.10 -22.34
CA LEU A 15 -40.47 23.77 -21.93
C LEU A 15 -39.91 23.41 -20.54
N VAL A 16 -38.61 23.59 -20.33
CA VAL A 16 -37.95 23.35 -19.03
C VAL A 16 -38.53 24.27 -17.96
N ARG A 17 -38.71 25.57 -18.25
CA ARG A 17 -39.28 26.53 -17.28
C ARG A 17 -40.70 26.14 -16.86
N ARG A 18 -41.53 25.67 -17.79
CA ARG A 18 -42.89 25.19 -17.49
C ARG A 18 -42.86 23.90 -16.67
N ALA A 19 -41.98 22.96 -17.02
CA ALA A 19 -41.80 21.71 -16.28
C ALA A 19 -41.36 21.97 -14.82
N GLU A 20 -40.45 22.91 -14.59
CA GLU A 20 -40.01 23.31 -13.24
C GLU A 20 -41.14 23.89 -12.39
N ARG A 21 -42.05 24.67 -13.01
CA ARG A 21 -43.21 25.26 -12.33
C ARG A 21 -44.35 24.29 -12.09
N THR A 22 -44.30 23.10 -12.68
CA THR A 22 -45.36 22.11 -12.54
C THR A 22 -45.19 21.42 -11.17
N PRO A 23 -46.18 21.54 -10.26
CA PRO A 23 -46.04 21.06 -8.88
C PRO A 23 -46.03 19.52 -8.80
N VAL A 24 -46.68 18.84 -9.75
CA VAL A 24 -46.71 17.38 -9.82
C VAL A 24 -45.40 16.89 -10.44
N THR A 25 -44.54 16.28 -9.61
CA THR A 25 -43.20 15.82 -9.98
C THR A 25 -43.21 14.76 -11.09
N THR A 26 -44.22 13.89 -11.08
CA THR A 26 -44.41 12.81 -12.08
C THR A 26 -45.26 13.23 -13.28
N SER A 27 -45.49 14.53 -13.47
CA SER A 27 -46.35 15.04 -14.55
C SER A 27 -45.82 14.67 -15.95
N PRO A 28 -46.72 14.47 -16.93
CA PRO A 28 -46.32 14.24 -18.32
C PRO A 28 -45.43 15.35 -18.88
N GLN A 29 -45.64 16.60 -18.46
CA GLN A 29 -44.83 17.75 -18.89
C GLN A 29 -43.38 17.66 -18.40
N ARG A 30 -43.16 17.26 -17.15
CA ARG A 30 -41.81 17.06 -16.61
C ARG A 30 -41.11 15.86 -17.25
N ARG A 31 -41.88 14.80 -17.55
CA ARG A 31 -41.36 13.62 -18.27
C ARG A 31 -40.93 13.99 -19.69
N GLU A 32 -41.75 14.76 -20.39
CA GLU A 32 -41.45 15.23 -21.75
C GLU A 32 -40.22 16.14 -21.76
N ALA A 33 -40.12 17.06 -20.79
CA ALA A 33 -38.93 17.90 -20.65
C ALA A 33 -37.66 17.06 -20.44
N LEU A 34 -37.70 16.02 -19.60
CA LEU A 34 -36.57 15.12 -19.40
C LEU A 34 -36.19 14.39 -20.70
N LYS A 35 -37.17 13.79 -21.40
CA LYS A 35 -36.92 13.10 -22.68
C LYS A 35 -36.29 14.03 -23.71
N ARG A 36 -36.82 15.25 -23.83
CA ARG A 36 -36.28 16.23 -24.77
C ARG A 36 -34.85 16.65 -24.40
N LEU A 37 -34.55 16.79 -23.11
CA LEU A 37 -33.20 17.08 -22.63
C LEU A 37 -32.22 15.91 -22.91
N ILE A 38 -32.67 14.67 -22.74
CA ILE A 38 -31.90 13.47 -23.13
C ILE A 38 -31.58 13.52 -24.62
N ASP A 39 -32.55 13.80 -25.49
CA ASP A 39 -32.31 13.92 -26.94
C ASP A 39 -31.32 15.04 -27.29
N LEU A 40 -31.37 16.16 -26.56
CA LEU A 40 -30.48 17.30 -26.78
C LEU A 40 -29.02 17.02 -26.42
N SER A 41 -28.72 15.98 -25.63
CA SER A 41 -27.34 15.56 -25.39
C SER A 41 -26.59 15.20 -26.68
N ARG A 42 -27.34 14.80 -27.72
CA ARG A 42 -26.82 14.42 -29.05
C ARG A 42 -26.96 15.52 -30.09
N SER A 43 -27.28 16.74 -29.68
CA SER A 43 -27.40 17.88 -30.59
C SER A 43 -26.04 18.22 -31.22
N PRO A 44 -25.99 18.64 -32.50
CA PRO A 44 -24.76 19.16 -33.10
C PRO A 44 -24.32 20.49 -32.47
N HIS A 45 -25.17 21.13 -31.65
CA HIS A 45 -24.93 22.45 -31.10
C HIS A 45 -24.46 22.41 -29.64
N ALA A 46 -23.24 22.88 -29.39
CA ALA A 46 -22.62 22.87 -28.06
C ALA A 46 -23.46 23.57 -26.98
N HIS A 47 -24.11 24.69 -27.28
CA HIS A 47 -24.93 25.41 -26.29
C HIS A 47 -26.17 24.61 -25.87
N LEU A 48 -26.80 23.83 -26.77
CA LEU A 48 -27.91 22.93 -26.44
C LEU A 48 -27.44 21.76 -25.59
N LYS A 49 -26.28 21.20 -25.89
CA LYS A 49 -25.65 20.14 -25.09
C LYS A 49 -25.34 20.60 -23.66
N LYS A 50 -24.75 21.79 -23.50
CA LYS A 50 -24.52 22.40 -22.18
C LYS A 50 -25.82 22.68 -21.44
N PHE A 51 -26.85 23.11 -22.16
CA PHE A 51 -28.18 23.31 -21.61
C PHE A 51 -28.77 21.97 -21.13
N ALA A 52 -28.62 20.89 -21.90
CA ALA A 52 -29.01 19.54 -21.49
C ALA A 52 -28.30 19.10 -20.20
N ALA A 53 -26.97 19.19 -20.18
CA ALA A 53 -26.13 18.82 -19.02
C ALA A 53 -26.63 19.48 -17.71
N SER A 54 -26.98 20.77 -17.78
CA SER A 54 -27.40 21.56 -16.61
C SER A 54 -28.84 21.29 -16.14
N ASN A 55 -29.66 20.61 -16.95
CA ASN A 55 -31.09 20.49 -16.69
C ASN A 55 -31.58 19.04 -16.58
N ILE A 56 -30.91 18.04 -17.16
CA ILE A 56 -31.26 16.62 -17.01
C ILE A 56 -31.41 16.24 -15.52
N THR A 57 -30.45 16.70 -14.71
CA THR A 57 -30.36 16.36 -13.27
C THR A 57 -31.51 16.91 -12.43
N LYS A 58 -32.31 17.85 -12.96
CA LYS A 58 -33.45 18.45 -12.25
C LYS A 58 -34.69 17.57 -12.24
N PHE A 59 -34.80 16.66 -13.21
CA PHE A 59 -36.02 15.89 -13.46
C PHE A 59 -35.82 14.38 -13.32
N PHE A 60 -34.62 13.86 -13.57
CA PHE A 60 -34.40 12.41 -13.69
C PHE A 60 -34.87 11.59 -12.47
N LYS A 61 -34.70 12.13 -11.25
CA LYS A 61 -35.07 11.42 -10.02
C LYS A 61 -36.58 11.14 -9.90
N ASP A 62 -37.39 11.93 -10.60
CA ASP A 62 -38.86 11.79 -10.60
C ASP A 62 -39.32 10.67 -11.55
N PHE A 63 -38.43 10.18 -12.43
CA PHE A 63 -38.72 9.19 -13.48
C PHE A 63 -37.69 8.06 -13.46
N PRO A 64 -37.79 7.11 -12.51
CA PRO A 64 -36.83 6.00 -12.40
C PRO A 64 -36.77 5.10 -13.64
N ASP A 65 -37.80 5.10 -14.47
CA ASP A 65 -37.80 4.37 -15.75
C ASP A 65 -36.94 5.03 -16.83
N LEU A 66 -36.51 6.27 -16.63
CA LEU A 66 -35.67 7.06 -17.54
C LEU A 66 -34.29 7.39 -16.95
N ASP A 67 -33.95 6.90 -15.75
CA ASP A 67 -32.72 7.29 -15.08
C ASP A 67 -31.45 6.72 -15.74
N GLU A 68 -31.49 5.49 -16.26
CA GLU A 68 -30.43 4.91 -17.08
C GLU A 68 -30.24 5.69 -18.41
N ASP A 69 -31.33 6.09 -19.06
CA ASP A 69 -31.24 6.91 -20.28
C ASP A 69 -30.64 8.29 -19.98
N ALA A 70 -31.02 8.88 -18.84
CA ALA A 70 -30.51 10.16 -18.38
C ALA A 70 -29.01 10.12 -18.04
N ILE A 71 -28.54 9.10 -17.32
CA ILE A 71 -27.11 8.95 -17.01
C ILE A 71 -26.30 8.66 -18.27
N ASN A 72 -26.80 7.82 -19.19
CA ASN A 72 -26.13 7.54 -20.45
C ASN A 72 -26.00 8.80 -21.30
N ALA A 73 -27.04 9.64 -21.36
CA ALA A 73 -26.96 10.95 -22.01
C ALA A 73 -25.91 11.89 -21.37
N ILE A 74 -25.71 11.81 -20.06
CA ILE A 74 -24.64 12.56 -19.38
C ILE A 74 -23.26 11.99 -19.68
N TYR A 75 -23.10 10.67 -19.83
CA TYR A 75 -21.85 10.07 -20.29
C TYR A 75 -21.53 10.44 -21.74
N ASP A 76 -22.52 10.46 -22.64
CA ASP A 76 -22.36 10.96 -24.01
C ASP A 76 -21.78 12.39 -24.00
N LEU A 77 -22.25 13.25 -23.08
CA LEU A 77 -21.73 14.61 -22.90
C LEU A 77 -20.31 14.67 -22.32
N CYS A 78 -19.89 13.67 -21.54
CA CYS A 78 -18.55 13.57 -20.98
C CYS A 78 -17.48 13.19 -22.03
N GLU A 79 -17.91 12.63 -23.15
CA GLU A 79 -17.06 12.26 -24.30
C GLU A 79 -17.16 13.27 -25.47
N ASP A 80 -17.79 14.43 -25.24
CA ASP A 80 -18.00 15.42 -26.28
C ASP A 80 -16.68 15.98 -26.85
N GLN A 81 -16.68 16.41 -28.10
CA GLN A 81 -15.49 17.03 -28.72
C GLN A 81 -15.14 18.39 -28.08
N ASP A 82 -16.13 19.14 -27.60
CA ASP A 82 -15.91 20.42 -26.90
C ASP A 82 -15.66 20.20 -25.40
N SER A 83 -14.47 20.58 -24.92
CA SER A 83 -14.08 20.48 -23.52
C SER A 83 -15.03 21.21 -22.56
N LYS A 84 -15.67 22.31 -23.01
CA LYS A 84 -16.66 23.02 -22.19
C LYS A 84 -17.94 22.21 -22.00
N VAL A 85 -18.32 21.39 -22.98
CA VAL A 85 -19.44 20.46 -22.87
C VAL A 85 -19.07 19.32 -21.91
N ARG A 86 -17.86 18.75 -22.07
CA ARG A 86 -17.35 17.70 -21.17
C ARG A 86 -17.32 18.14 -19.71
N ILE A 87 -16.79 19.33 -19.43
CA ILE A 87 -16.76 19.92 -18.08
C ILE A 87 -18.17 20.04 -17.49
N ASP A 88 -19.16 20.43 -18.28
CA ASP A 88 -20.55 20.51 -17.79
C ASP A 88 -21.17 19.12 -17.60
N GLY A 89 -20.77 18.12 -18.41
CA GLY A 89 -21.05 16.70 -18.18
C GLY A 89 -20.50 16.20 -16.83
N TYR A 90 -19.24 16.51 -16.50
CA TYR A 90 -18.62 16.12 -15.23
C TYR A 90 -19.35 16.72 -14.02
N LYS A 91 -19.81 17.98 -14.13
CA LYS A 91 -20.65 18.61 -13.11
C LYS A 91 -22.02 17.94 -13.01
N ALA A 92 -22.59 17.53 -14.14
CA ALA A 92 -23.87 16.80 -14.15
C ALA A 92 -23.75 15.44 -13.46
N ILE A 93 -22.64 14.71 -13.65
CA ILE A 93 -22.32 13.47 -12.90
C ILE A 93 -22.41 13.72 -11.38
N VAL A 94 -21.74 14.77 -10.89
CA VAL A 94 -21.76 15.17 -9.47
C VAL A 94 -23.20 15.46 -9.01
N GLN A 95 -23.97 16.20 -9.78
CA GLN A 95 -25.34 16.53 -9.40
C GLN A 95 -26.25 15.28 -9.41
N MET A 96 -26.10 14.36 -10.35
CA MET A 96 -26.83 13.10 -10.33
C MET A 96 -26.53 12.28 -9.08
N SER A 97 -25.26 12.18 -8.69
CA SER A 97 -24.85 11.49 -7.47
C SER A 97 -25.46 12.11 -6.21
N LYS A 98 -25.58 13.45 -6.15
CA LYS A 98 -26.24 14.16 -5.03
C LYS A 98 -27.73 13.87 -4.94
N GLU A 99 -28.41 13.82 -6.09
CA GLU A 99 -29.86 13.60 -6.14
C GLU A 99 -30.23 12.13 -5.90
N GLN A 100 -29.38 11.19 -6.33
CA GLN A 100 -29.61 9.75 -6.17
C GLN A 100 -28.29 9.04 -5.82
N PRO A 101 -28.05 8.73 -4.52
CA PRO A 101 -26.80 8.13 -4.04
C PRO A 101 -26.42 6.79 -4.67
N LYS A 102 -27.39 6.06 -5.28
CA LYS A 102 -27.11 4.80 -6.00
C LYS A 102 -26.08 4.97 -7.13
N TRP A 103 -25.94 6.18 -7.67
CA TRP A 103 -25.00 6.49 -8.75
C TRP A 103 -23.57 6.72 -8.26
N VAL A 104 -23.36 7.01 -6.96
CA VAL A 104 -22.05 7.43 -6.43
C VAL A 104 -20.93 6.46 -6.79
N LYS A 105 -21.16 5.14 -6.67
CA LYS A 105 -20.13 4.13 -7.00
C LYS A 105 -19.73 4.19 -8.48
N ARG A 106 -20.70 4.07 -9.38
CA ARG A 106 -20.48 4.06 -10.84
C ARG A 106 -19.90 5.39 -11.33
N ASN A 107 -20.41 6.50 -10.82
CA ASN A 107 -19.96 7.84 -11.16
C ASN A 107 -18.55 8.11 -10.65
N THR A 108 -18.18 7.60 -9.46
CA THR A 108 -16.79 7.67 -8.97
C THR A 108 -15.86 6.93 -9.91
N ASP A 109 -16.23 5.72 -10.35
CA ASP A 109 -15.39 4.93 -11.26
C ASP A 109 -15.14 5.66 -12.58
N VAL A 110 -16.21 6.22 -13.17
CA VAL A 110 -16.11 7.07 -14.38
C VAL A 110 -15.21 8.29 -14.13
N LEU A 111 -15.40 9.01 -13.01
CA LEU A 111 -14.56 10.16 -12.67
C LEU A 111 -13.09 9.79 -12.46
N VAL A 112 -12.80 8.61 -11.90
CA VAL A 112 -11.42 8.13 -11.77
C VAL A 112 -10.80 7.92 -13.14
N GLN A 113 -11.51 7.30 -14.10
CA GLN A 113 -11.02 7.16 -15.47
C GLN A 113 -10.73 8.50 -16.14
N LEU A 114 -11.56 9.51 -15.87
CA LEU A 114 -11.41 10.87 -16.41
C LEU A 114 -10.20 11.63 -15.84
N LEU A 115 -9.52 11.13 -14.80
CA LEU A 115 -8.23 11.69 -14.35
C LEU A 115 -7.15 11.59 -15.43
N GLN A 116 -7.33 10.72 -16.42
CA GLN A 116 -6.39 10.52 -17.53
C GLN A 116 -6.50 11.58 -18.63
N SER A 117 -7.43 12.55 -18.53
CA SER A 117 -7.53 13.64 -19.51
C SER A 117 -6.20 14.38 -19.64
N ASP A 118 -5.80 14.68 -20.88
CA ASP A 118 -4.60 15.46 -21.17
C ASP A 118 -4.87 16.98 -21.01
N GLU A 119 -6.13 17.39 -20.81
CA GLU A 119 -6.54 18.77 -20.60
C GLU A 119 -6.50 19.14 -19.10
N PRO A 120 -5.58 20.04 -18.66
CA PRO A 120 -5.37 20.31 -17.23
C PRO A 120 -6.59 20.97 -16.55
N ASP A 121 -7.36 21.75 -17.29
CA ASP A 121 -8.60 22.37 -16.80
C ASP A 121 -9.67 21.31 -16.49
N GLU A 122 -9.74 20.26 -17.31
CA GLU A 122 -10.65 19.13 -17.07
C GLU A 122 -10.23 18.32 -15.85
N VAL A 123 -8.95 17.97 -15.76
CA VAL A 123 -8.40 17.25 -14.60
C VAL A 123 -8.68 18.01 -13.30
N THR A 124 -8.60 19.34 -13.32
CA THR A 124 -8.94 20.18 -12.15
C THR A 124 -10.40 20.02 -11.74
N VAL A 125 -11.32 20.00 -12.72
CA VAL A 125 -12.76 19.79 -12.46
C VAL A 125 -13.03 18.35 -11.98
N VAL A 126 -12.39 17.35 -12.58
CA VAL A 126 -12.52 15.93 -12.19
C VAL A 126 -12.03 15.70 -10.76
N LYS A 127 -10.87 16.25 -10.37
CA LYS A 127 -10.37 16.18 -9.00
C LYS A 127 -11.34 16.81 -7.99
N LYS A 128 -11.96 17.95 -8.35
CA LYS A 128 -13.00 18.56 -7.53
C LYS A 128 -14.24 17.66 -7.44
N ALA A 129 -14.69 17.09 -8.55
CA ALA A 129 -15.82 16.17 -8.58
C ALA A 129 -15.59 14.93 -7.70
N LEU A 130 -14.39 14.34 -7.73
CA LEU A 130 -13.99 13.24 -6.85
C LEU A 130 -13.96 13.66 -5.38
N ALA A 131 -13.47 14.85 -5.06
CA ALA A 131 -13.52 15.39 -3.70
C ALA A 131 -14.96 15.60 -3.21
N GLU A 132 -15.87 16.01 -4.10
CA GLU A 132 -17.30 16.08 -3.77
C GLU A 132 -17.90 14.68 -3.55
N HIS A 133 -17.50 13.66 -4.32
CA HIS A 133 -17.95 12.27 -4.09
C HIS A 133 -17.44 11.71 -2.75
N LEU A 134 -16.21 12.04 -2.36
CA LEU A 134 -15.69 11.72 -1.02
C LEU A 134 -16.57 12.32 0.08
N ASP A 135 -17.14 13.51 -0.15
CA ASP A 135 -18.04 14.15 0.82
C ASP A 135 -19.47 13.57 0.79
N MET A 136 -19.89 12.93 -0.30
CA MET A 136 -21.20 12.27 -0.43
C MET A 136 -21.22 10.88 0.21
N ASP A 137 -20.32 10.00 -0.22
CA ASP A 137 -20.14 8.66 0.35
C ASP A 137 -18.64 8.32 0.39
N PRO A 138 -17.96 8.66 1.49
CA PRO A 138 -16.52 8.44 1.59
C PRO A 138 -16.17 6.95 1.57
N LYS A 139 -17.01 6.07 2.12
CA LYS A 139 -16.70 4.64 2.19
C LYS A 139 -16.70 4.04 0.78
N VAL A 140 -17.74 4.31 -0.01
CA VAL A 140 -17.84 3.83 -1.39
C VAL A 140 -16.76 4.44 -2.26
N THR A 141 -16.56 5.75 -2.15
CA THR A 141 -15.59 6.49 -2.98
C THR A 141 -14.15 6.01 -2.71
N LEU A 142 -13.77 5.84 -1.44
CA LEU A 142 -12.46 5.28 -1.08
C LEU A 142 -12.29 3.85 -1.56
N GLY A 143 -13.36 3.03 -1.51
CA GLY A 143 -13.35 1.68 -2.06
C GLY A 143 -13.00 1.67 -3.55
N VAL A 144 -13.67 2.51 -4.35
CA VAL A 144 -13.38 2.62 -5.80
C VAL A 144 -11.95 3.12 -6.05
N LEU A 145 -11.48 4.13 -5.32
CA LEU A 145 -10.10 4.61 -5.46
C LEU A 145 -9.08 3.51 -5.13
N CYS A 146 -9.34 2.72 -4.08
CA CYS A 146 -8.51 1.58 -3.69
C CYS A 146 -8.50 0.48 -4.76
N ASP A 147 -9.65 0.16 -5.36
CA ASP A 147 -9.75 -0.85 -6.42
C ASP A 147 -8.87 -0.49 -7.62
N GLN A 148 -8.74 0.81 -7.93
CA GLN A 148 -7.95 1.32 -9.07
C GLN A 148 -6.43 1.38 -8.82
N ILE A 149 -5.98 1.22 -7.57
CA ILE A 149 -4.55 1.19 -7.20
C ILE A 149 -4.08 -0.20 -6.78
N VAL A 150 -4.91 -1.23 -6.87
CA VAL A 150 -4.48 -2.61 -6.66
C VAL A 150 -4.08 -3.20 -7.99
N SER A 151 -2.94 -3.89 -8.02
CA SER A 151 -2.44 -4.53 -9.24
C SER A 151 -3.34 -5.70 -9.63
N ALA A 152 -3.64 -5.82 -10.93
CA ALA A 152 -4.36 -6.96 -11.47
C ALA A 152 -3.51 -8.23 -11.39
N ASP A 153 -4.14 -9.36 -11.09
CA ASP A 153 -3.48 -10.67 -11.04
C ASP A 153 -3.39 -11.35 -12.42
N GLU A 154 -4.14 -10.84 -13.40
CA GLU A 154 -4.24 -11.42 -14.73
C GLU A 154 -3.15 -10.88 -15.66
N PRO A 155 -2.57 -11.73 -16.53
CA PRO A 155 -1.66 -11.28 -17.56
C PRO A 155 -2.45 -10.41 -18.54
N VAL A 156 -2.11 -9.14 -18.61
CA VAL A 156 -2.65 -8.22 -19.60
C VAL A 156 -1.50 -7.80 -20.51
N ASP A 157 -1.82 -7.41 -21.74
CA ASP A 157 -0.81 -6.88 -22.65
C ASP A 157 -0.13 -5.63 -22.07
N GLU A 158 1.04 -5.30 -22.63
CA GLU A 158 1.87 -4.21 -22.12
C GLU A 158 1.21 -2.83 -22.31
N GLU A 159 0.31 -2.66 -23.28
CA GLU A 159 -0.40 -1.39 -23.51
C GLU A 159 -1.43 -1.14 -22.41
N ASP A 160 -2.30 -2.11 -22.16
CA ASP A 160 -3.28 -2.07 -21.09
C ASP A 160 -2.61 -1.96 -19.71
N LYS A 161 -1.48 -2.64 -19.53
CA LYS A 161 -0.68 -2.50 -18.31
C LYS A 161 -0.15 -1.08 -18.14
N ALA A 162 0.39 -0.46 -19.21
CA ALA A 162 0.85 0.92 -19.17
C ALA A 162 -0.29 1.91 -18.86
N ILE A 163 -1.48 1.70 -19.44
CA ILE A 163 -2.68 2.49 -19.16
C ILE A 163 -3.08 2.36 -17.68
N ARG A 164 -3.13 1.14 -17.14
CA ARG A 164 -3.45 0.90 -15.72
C ARG A 164 -2.39 1.50 -14.78
N ASP A 165 -1.11 1.36 -15.10
CA ASP A 165 -0.03 1.93 -14.28
C ASP A 165 -0.05 3.47 -14.29
N ARG A 166 -0.42 4.09 -15.43
CA ARG A 166 -0.68 5.53 -15.52
C ARG A 166 -1.86 5.93 -14.63
N LEU A 167 -3.00 5.24 -14.75
CA LEU A 167 -4.19 5.53 -13.94
C LEU A 167 -3.90 5.38 -12.45
N ARG A 168 -3.26 4.27 -12.05
CA ARG A 168 -2.81 4.02 -10.68
C ARG A 168 -1.96 5.15 -10.15
N SER A 169 -0.98 5.61 -10.94
CA SER A 169 -0.10 6.73 -10.56
C SER A 169 -0.89 8.03 -10.33
N LEU A 170 -1.88 8.31 -11.17
CA LEU A 170 -2.76 9.48 -11.04
C LEU A 170 -3.66 9.40 -9.79
N VAL A 171 -4.21 8.22 -9.50
CA VAL A 171 -5.05 7.99 -8.32
C VAL A 171 -4.22 8.14 -7.03
N ILE A 172 -3.04 7.53 -6.97
CA ILE A 172 -2.11 7.70 -5.83
C ILE A 172 -1.75 9.18 -5.66
N ALA A 173 -1.43 9.90 -6.76
CA ALA A 173 -1.10 11.32 -6.70
C ALA A 173 -2.27 12.16 -6.15
N PHE A 174 -3.50 11.91 -6.60
CA PHE A 174 -4.70 12.58 -6.07
C PHE A 174 -4.93 12.29 -4.58
N MET A 175 -4.81 11.01 -4.17
CA MET A 175 -4.99 10.59 -2.78
C MET A 175 -3.93 11.19 -1.84
N CYS A 176 -2.65 11.21 -2.26
CA CYS A 176 -1.54 11.77 -1.49
C CYS A 176 -1.50 13.31 -1.52
N GLY A 177 -2.05 13.92 -2.56
CA GLY A 177 -2.09 15.36 -2.80
C GLY A 177 -3.39 16.00 -2.32
N GLU A 178 -4.23 16.42 -3.27
CA GLU A 178 -5.39 17.27 -3.02
C GLU A 178 -6.43 16.61 -2.11
N ALA A 179 -6.64 15.29 -2.21
CA ALA A 179 -7.63 14.59 -1.41
C ALA A 179 -7.16 14.29 0.02
N LYS A 180 -5.85 14.28 0.29
CA LYS A 180 -5.26 13.82 1.54
C LYS A 180 -5.91 14.42 2.78
N ARG A 181 -6.12 15.74 2.79
CA ARG A 181 -6.74 16.44 3.92
C ARG A 181 -8.17 15.97 4.16
N ALA A 182 -8.96 15.79 3.09
CA ALA A 182 -10.33 15.31 3.21
C ALA A 182 -10.34 13.86 3.73
N ILE A 183 -9.49 13.00 3.16
CA ILE A 183 -9.35 11.60 3.56
C ILE A 183 -8.99 11.50 5.05
N VAL A 184 -7.87 12.09 5.47
CA VAL A 184 -7.32 11.89 6.82
C VAL A 184 -8.07 12.67 7.89
N ALA A 185 -8.40 13.94 7.64
CA ALA A 185 -8.92 14.84 8.67
C ALA A 185 -10.45 14.81 8.79
N ARG A 186 -11.18 14.50 7.70
CA ARG A 186 -12.64 14.54 7.68
C ARG A 186 -13.27 13.16 7.69
N HIS A 187 -12.77 12.22 6.89
CA HIS A 187 -13.50 10.97 6.58
C HIS A 187 -12.95 9.74 7.32
N ALA A 188 -11.65 9.49 7.24
CA ALA A 188 -10.94 8.41 7.93
C ALA A 188 -10.25 8.94 9.20
N ASN A 189 -10.99 9.70 10.02
CA ASN A 189 -10.45 10.49 11.12
C ASN A 189 -10.59 9.83 12.51
N GLN A 190 -11.20 8.65 12.59
CA GLN A 190 -11.36 7.87 13.82
C GLN A 190 -10.83 6.45 13.64
N PRO A 191 -10.08 5.91 14.62
CA PRO A 191 -9.59 4.53 14.56
C PRO A 191 -10.72 3.53 14.36
N GLY A 192 -10.62 2.68 13.34
CA GLY A 192 -11.56 1.59 13.06
C GLY A 192 -12.91 2.03 12.50
N ASN A 193 -13.09 3.31 12.13
CA ASN A 193 -14.31 3.70 11.44
C ASN A 193 -14.38 3.02 10.05
N PRO A 194 -15.58 2.86 9.46
CA PRO A 194 -15.74 2.09 8.21
C PRO A 194 -14.91 2.63 7.04
N GLN A 195 -14.72 3.95 6.97
CA GLN A 195 -13.96 4.63 5.91
C GLN A 195 -12.46 4.35 6.03
N GLU A 196 -11.91 4.48 7.25
CA GLU A 196 -10.52 4.16 7.54
C GLU A 196 -10.25 2.66 7.30
N THR A 197 -11.19 1.80 7.68
CA THR A 197 -11.05 0.34 7.49
C THR A 197 -10.95 -0.02 6.00
N VAL A 198 -11.87 0.46 5.17
CA VAL A 198 -11.83 0.23 3.71
C VAL A 198 -10.56 0.80 3.08
N LEU A 199 -10.13 1.99 3.53
CA LEU A 199 -8.90 2.61 3.05
C LEU A 199 -7.67 1.79 3.41
N ILE A 200 -7.53 1.37 4.68
CA ILE A 200 -6.38 0.57 5.14
C ILE A 200 -6.32 -0.76 4.39
N GLU A 201 -7.44 -1.46 4.26
CA GLU A 201 -7.49 -2.75 3.57
C GLU A 201 -7.10 -2.62 2.09
N GLY A 202 -7.62 -1.59 1.41
CA GLY A 202 -7.25 -1.31 0.02
C GLY A 202 -5.78 -0.93 -0.15
N LEU A 203 -5.26 -0.05 0.72
CA LEU A 203 -3.85 0.35 0.67
C LEU A 203 -2.90 -0.81 1.02
N PHE A 204 -3.27 -1.70 1.94
CA PHE A 204 -2.48 -2.90 2.23
C PHE A 204 -2.40 -3.83 1.02
N LYS A 205 -3.52 -4.03 0.31
CA LYS A 205 -3.52 -4.79 -0.95
C LYS A 205 -2.65 -4.13 -2.02
N ALA A 206 -2.67 -2.79 -2.11
CA ALA A 206 -1.84 -2.05 -3.06
C ALA A 206 -0.34 -2.13 -2.74
N VAL A 207 0.03 -2.20 -1.45
CA VAL A 207 1.42 -2.34 -0.98
C VAL A 207 1.94 -3.77 -1.11
N SER A 208 1.09 -4.79 -0.99
CA SER A 208 1.52 -6.20 -1.09
C SER A 208 1.84 -6.65 -2.51
N LYS A 209 1.38 -5.91 -3.53
CA LYS A 209 1.67 -6.15 -4.95
C LYS A 209 1.96 -4.83 -5.66
N PRO A 210 3.10 -4.17 -5.44
CA PRO A 210 3.36 -2.88 -6.07
C PRO A 210 3.70 -3.05 -7.56
N SER A 211 2.99 -2.37 -8.45
CA SER A 211 3.32 -2.32 -9.89
C SER A 211 4.56 -1.47 -10.19
N ALA A 212 4.72 -0.36 -9.46
CA ALA A 212 5.78 0.62 -9.71
C ALA A 212 6.72 0.77 -8.50
N SER A 213 8.00 1.02 -8.80
CA SER A 213 9.00 1.35 -7.79
C SER A 213 8.62 2.66 -7.08
N GLY A 214 8.26 2.60 -5.81
CA GLY A 214 7.98 3.77 -4.98
C GLY A 214 6.51 3.96 -4.55
N ASP A 215 5.57 3.18 -5.07
CA ASP A 215 4.16 3.27 -4.66
C ASP A 215 3.98 2.97 -3.18
N ALA A 216 4.59 1.89 -2.69
CA ALA A 216 4.56 1.54 -1.28
C ALA A 216 5.08 2.68 -0.41
N HIS A 217 6.15 3.36 -0.82
CA HIS A 217 6.68 4.51 -0.12
C HIS A 217 5.68 5.65 -0.01
N LYS A 218 5.06 6.06 -1.14
CA LYS A 218 4.05 7.13 -1.18
C LYS A 218 2.85 6.76 -0.32
N ILE A 219 2.30 5.56 -0.50
CA ILE A 219 1.13 5.07 0.25
C ILE A 219 1.41 5.09 1.76
N ILE A 220 2.54 4.54 2.18
CA ILE A 220 2.89 4.44 3.61
C ILE A 220 3.16 5.84 4.18
N LYS A 221 4.08 6.59 3.56
CA LYS A 221 4.52 7.88 4.11
C LYS A 221 3.46 8.95 4.03
N ASP A 222 2.74 9.03 2.92
CA ASP A 222 1.88 10.16 2.64
C ASP A 222 0.44 9.94 3.10
N ILE A 223 0.00 8.69 3.30
CA ILE A 223 -1.38 8.38 3.70
C ILE A 223 -1.42 7.56 5.00
N LEU A 224 -0.93 6.32 4.99
CA LEU A 224 -1.15 5.38 6.10
C LEU A 224 -0.65 5.94 7.44
N LEU A 225 0.56 6.51 7.48
CA LEU A 225 1.14 7.07 8.70
C LEU A 225 0.39 8.31 9.25
N PHE A 226 -0.52 8.90 8.49
CA PHE A 226 -1.35 10.02 8.95
C PHE A 226 -2.70 9.56 9.53
N LEU A 227 -3.10 8.31 9.27
CA LEU A 227 -4.36 7.75 9.75
C LEU A 227 -4.32 7.48 11.27
N PRO A 228 -5.44 7.70 11.98
CA PRO A 228 -5.55 7.46 13.43
C PRO A 228 -5.05 6.10 13.89
N SER A 229 -5.33 5.04 13.14
CA SER A 229 -4.91 3.67 13.43
C SER A 229 -3.39 3.47 13.42
N PHE A 230 -2.59 4.44 12.99
CA PHE A 230 -1.12 4.39 13.00
C PHE A 230 -0.48 5.44 13.92
N ARG A 231 -1.28 6.20 14.69
CA ARG A 231 -0.77 7.23 15.62
C ARG A 231 -0.26 6.67 16.95
N SER A 232 -0.64 5.44 17.28
CA SER A 232 -0.29 4.77 18.54
C SER A 232 0.01 3.30 18.27
N GLN A 233 0.95 2.75 19.05
CA GLN A 233 1.32 1.33 19.04
C GLN A 233 0.25 0.41 19.62
N SER A 234 -0.80 0.97 20.22
CA SER A 234 -1.90 0.20 20.81
C SER A 234 -2.76 -0.51 19.76
N THR A 235 -2.66 -0.11 18.48
CA THR A 235 -3.42 -0.71 17.40
C THR A 235 -2.63 -1.86 16.76
N PRO A 236 -3.31 -2.95 16.36
CA PRO A 236 -2.63 -4.07 15.68
C PRO A 236 -2.18 -3.69 14.26
N ARG A 237 -2.74 -2.62 13.67
CA ARG A 237 -2.52 -2.21 12.27
C ARG A 237 -1.05 -1.90 11.95
N GLY A 238 -0.31 -1.33 12.89
CA GLY A 238 1.13 -1.10 12.72
C GLY A 238 1.90 -2.42 12.56
N ASN A 239 1.58 -3.43 13.39
CA ASN A 239 2.22 -4.74 13.31
C ASN A 239 1.81 -5.51 12.05
N GLU A 240 0.55 -5.40 11.62
CA GLU A 240 0.09 -5.98 10.34
C GLU A 240 0.86 -5.39 9.16
N LEU A 241 1.03 -4.06 9.11
CA LEU A 241 1.82 -3.39 8.07
C LEU A 241 3.30 -3.83 8.12
N LEU A 242 3.86 -3.95 9.33
CA LEU A 242 5.23 -4.44 9.50
C LEU A 242 5.40 -5.87 8.97
N GLN A 243 4.45 -6.76 9.28
CA GLN A 243 4.49 -8.12 8.80
C GLN A 243 4.41 -8.19 7.27
N LEU A 244 3.54 -7.39 6.67
CA LEU A 244 3.45 -7.25 5.21
C LEU A 244 4.79 -6.82 4.60
N LEU A 245 5.44 -5.80 5.17
CA LEU A 245 6.75 -5.33 4.69
C LEU A 245 7.86 -6.37 4.89
N ILE A 246 7.82 -7.12 5.98
CA ILE A 246 8.77 -8.24 6.23
C ILE A 246 8.57 -9.34 5.18
N ASP A 247 7.34 -9.66 4.83
CA ASP A 247 7.05 -10.68 3.83
C ASP A 247 7.52 -10.23 2.44
N GLN A 248 7.33 -8.96 2.08
CA GLN A 248 7.90 -8.38 0.85
C GLN A 248 9.42 -8.38 0.87
N ALA A 249 10.04 -7.93 1.96
CA ALA A 249 11.49 -7.97 2.10
C ALA A 249 12.03 -9.40 1.93
N ARG A 250 11.35 -10.42 2.49
CA ARG A 250 11.75 -11.82 2.34
C ARG A 250 11.72 -12.27 0.88
N LEU A 251 10.66 -11.93 0.14
CA LEU A 251 10.54 -12.28 -1.28
C LEU A 251 11.62 -11.57 -2.11
N SER A 252 11.80 -10.27 -1.90
CA SER A 252 12.78 -9.46 -2.61
C SER A 252 14.23 -9.89 -2.34
N ILE A 253 14.59 -10.20 -1.10
CA ILE A 253 15.93 -10.70 -0.77
C ILE A 253 16.19 -12.05 -1.43
N LYS A 254 15.18 -12.93 -1.51
CA LYS A 254 15.32 -14.22 -2.20
C LYS A 254 15.60 -14.01 -3.69
N GLU A 255 14.95 -13.03 -4.31
CA GLU A 255 15.17 -12.64 -5.70
C GLU A 255 16.57 -12.05 -5.89
N ASP A 256 16.97 -11.08 -5.04
CA ASP A 256 18.31 -10.48 -5.04
C ASP A 256 19.43 -11.54 -4.99
N LEU A 257 19.28 -12.54 -4.11
CA LEU A 257 20.23 -13.64 -3.96
C LEU A 257 20.22 -14.64 -5.12
N ALA A 258 19.13 -14.72 -5.89
CA ALA A 258 19.01 -15.65 -7.01
C ALA A 258 19.72 -15.13 -8.27
N VAL A 259 19.97 -13.82 -8.38
CA VAL A 259 20.60 -13.17 -9.55
C VAL A 259 22.06 -13.62 -9.78
N GLY A 260 22.66 -14.36 -8.84
CA GLY A 260 23.96 -15.03 -9.05
C GLY A 260 25.17 -14.12 -8.96
N ASN A 261 25.00 -12.88 -8.51
CA ASN A 261 26.11 -11.99 -8.17
C ASN A 261 26.74 -12.44 -6.85
N ASP A 262 28.04 -12.75 -6.84
CA ASP A 262 28.82 -13.02 -5.63
C ASP A 262 29.94 -11.97 -5.50
N PRO A 263 29.91 -11.07 -4.50
CA PRO A 263 28.94 -11.01 -3.41
C PRO A 263 27.62 -10.31 -3.80
N ALA A 264 26.50 -10.78 -3.25
CA ALA A 264 25.17 -10.35 -3.63
C ALA A 264 24.79 -8.98 -3.04
N SER A 265 24.25 -8.10 -3.87
CA SER A 265 23.53 -6.90 -3.41
C SER A 265 22.12 -7.29 -2.93
N ILE A 266 21.45 -6.43 -2.17
CA ILE A 266 20.05 -6.62 -1.72
C ILE A 266 19.21 -5.39 -2.01
N GLU A 267 19.28 -4.83 -3.21
CA GLU A 267 18.63 -3.55 -3.53
C GLU A 267 17.11 -3.61 -3.37
N LEU A 268 16.48 -4.68 -3.85
CA LEU A 268 15.03 -4.86 -3.72
C LEU A 268 14.65 -5.09 -2.25
N GLY A 269 15.41 -5.94 -1.55
CA GLY A 269 15.22 -6.19 -0.12
C GLY A 269 15.39 -4.94 0.74
N ARG A 270 16.42 -4.13 0.44
CA ARG A 270 16.76 -2.89 1.14
C ARG A 270 15.60 -1.92 1.16
N TYR A 271 14.93 -1.74 0.02
CA TYR A 271 13.77 -0.86 -0.10
C TYR A 271 12.67 -1.18 0.94
N TYR A 272 12.30 -2.46 1.08
CA TYR A 272 11.27 -2.85 2.06
C TYR A 272 11.77 -2.84 3.50
N LEU A 273 13.05 -3.13 3.73
CA LEU A 273 13.68 -3.03 5.06
C LEU A 273 13.77 -1.59 5.55
N ASP A 274 14.03 -0.62 4.66
CA ASP A 274 13.98 0.81 4.97
C ASP A 274 12.56 1.24 5.37
N LEU A 275 11.53 0.79 4.65
CA LEU A 275 10.14 1.05 5.02
C LEU A 275 9.76 0.39 6.34
N ALA A 276 10.23 -0.83 6.60
CA ALA A 276 9.99 -1.53 7.86
C ALA A 276 10.67 -0.82 9.04
N ALA A 277 11.90 -0.35 8.86
CA ALA A 277 12.64 0.43 9.86
C ALA A 277 11.96 1.80 10.10
N LEU A 278 11.51 2.48 9.04
CA LEU A 278 10.76 3.72 9.16
C LEU A 278 9.54 3.55 10.08
N ILE A 279 8.71 2.52 9.87
CA ILE A 279 7.48 2.37 10.66
C ILE A 279 7.74 1.86 12.08
N SER A 280 8.74 1.01 12.29
CA SER A 280 8.97 0.36 13.59
C SER A 280 9.95 1.12 14.49
N VAL A 281 10.99 1.72 13.91
CA VAL A 281 12.09 2.39 14.63
C VAL A 281 11.90 3.90 14.65
N GLU A 282 11.69 4.54 13.49
CA GLU A 282 11.61 6.00 13.41
C GLU A 282 10.24 6.52 13.87
N LYS A 283 9.16 5.95 13.33
CA LYS A 283 7.79 6.39 13.59
C LYS A 283 7.14 5.68 14.76
N ASN A 284 7.75 4.61 15.27
CA ASN A 284 7.31 3.91 16.46
C ASN A 284 5.84 3.47 16.37
N VAL A 285 5.41 3.00 15.19
CA VAL A 285 4.02 2.61 14.89
C VAL A 285 3.79 1.12 15.12
N SER A 286 4.84 0.31 15.01
CA SER A 286 4.82 -1.14 15.22
C SER A 286 5.85 -1.56 16.27
N ASP A 287 5.78 -2.81 16.72
CA ASP A 287 6.78 -3.37 17.62
C ASP A 287 8.07 -3.75 16.85
N PRO A 288 9.20 -3.08 17.12
CA PRO A 288 10.48 -3.39 16.47
C PRO A 288 10.99 -4.80 16.79
N ALA A 289 10.46 -5.49 17.81
CA ALA A 289 10.87 -6.87 18.13
C ALA A 289 10.63 -7.84 16.96
N HIS A 290 9.53 -7.67 16.20
CA HIS A 290 9.25 -8.49 15.02
C HIS A 290 10.29 -8.29 13.91
N LEU A 291 10.70 -7.04 13.67
CA LEU A 291 11.73 -6.72 12.69
C LEU A 291 13.10 -7.25 13.14
N LEU A 292 13.43 -7.12 14.43
CA LEU A 292 14.67 -7.63 14.99
C LEU A 292 14.75 -9.17 14.89
N GLN A 293 13.63 -9.86 15.14
CA GLN A 293 13.50 -11.30 14.97
C GLN A 293 13.74 -11.70 13.50
N PHE A 294 13.19 -10.95 12.54
CA PHE A 294 13.42 -11.18 11.12
C PHE A 294 14.91 -11.09 10.77
N TYR A 295 15.59 -10.01 11.15
CA TYR A 295 17.02 -9.86 10.90
C TYR A 295 17.82 -11.02 11.51
N SER A 296 17.54 -11.36 12.77
CA SER A 296 18.27 -12.38 13.51
C SER A 296 18.13 -13.77 12.90
N THR A 297 16.94 -14.10 12.39
CA THR A 297 16.66 -15.42 11.81
C THR A 297 17.02 -15.54 10.33
N SER A 298 16.90 -14.46 9.57
CA SER A 298 16.98 -14.51 8.11
C SER A 298 18.30 -13.95 7.56
N LEU A 299 18.91 -12.97 8.22
CA LEU A 299 20.04 -12.21 7.68
C LEU A 299 21.34 -12.33 8.50
N LEU A 300 21.25 -12.54 9.82
CA LEU A 300 22.43 -12.71 10.68
C LEU A 300 23.02 -14.13 10.68
N GLY A 301 22.43 -15.08 9.95
CA GLY A 301 23.03 -16.40 9.75
C GLY A 301 24.38 -16.28 9.03
N ASN A 302 25.42 -16.94 9.56
CA ASN A 302 26.79 -16.85 9.00
C ASN A 302 26.84 -17.15 7.49
N THR A 303 26.02 -18.06 7.01
CA THR A 303 25.93 -18.44 5.58
C THR A 303 25.23 -17.40 4.71
N THR A 304 24.32 -16.60 5.27
CA THR A 304 23.63 -15.54 4.53
C THR A 304 24.46 -14.27 4.54
N LEU A 305 24.89 -13.82 5.71
CA LEU A 305 25.63 -12.56 5.87
C LEU A 305 26.93 -12.56 5.04
N SER A 306 27.65 -13.68 5.00
CA SER A 306 28.89 -13.82 4.24
C SER A 306 28.71 -13.76 2.71
N LYS A 307 27.51 -14.08 2.20
CA LYS A 307 27.20 -13.99 0.76
C LYS A 307 26.86 -12.57 0.30
N LEU A 308 26.57 -11.67 1.24
CA LEU A 308 26.19 -10.30 0.94
C LEU A 308 27.43 -9.46 0.61
N SER A 309 27.26 -8.45 -0.24
CA SER A 309 28.27 -7.43 -0.50
C SER A 309 28.64 -6.69 0.78
N GLN A 310 29.84 -6.08 0.81
CA GLN A 310 30.28 -5.32 1.99
C GLN A 310 29.30 -4.19 2.35
N ASP A 311 28.74 -3.50 1.35
CA ASP A 311 27.72 -2.47 1.57
C ASP A 311 26.44 -3.06 2.19
N ALA A 312 25.96 -4.19 1.66
CA ALA A 312 24.79 -4.89 2.18
C ALA A 312 25.01 -5.42 3.62
N GLN A 313 26.21 -5.93 3.92
CA GLN A 313 26.58 -6.36 5.28
C GLN A 313 26.52 -5.18 6.26
N LEU A 314 27.13 -4.04 5.91
CA LEU A 314 27.13 -2.84 6.75
C LEU A 314 25.73 -2.27 6.94
N PHE A 315 24.91 -2.32 5.88
CA PHE A 315 23.50 -1.96 5.96
C PHE A 315 22.75 -2.82 6.98
N VAL A 316 22.84 -4.15 6.88
CA VAL A 316 22.17 -5.09 7.81
C VAL A 316 22.66 -4.87 9.24
N ILE A 317 23.97 -4.74 9.46
CA ILE A 317 24.54 -4.51 10.80
C ILE A 317 23.99 -3.22 11.41
N THR A 318 23.89 -2.16 10.60
CA THR A 318 23.36 -0.87 11.03
C THR A 318 21.89 -1.00 11.44
N HIS A 319 21.06 -1.59 10.58
CA HIS A 319 19.63 -1.73 10.82
C HIS A 319 19.33 -2.65 12.01
N VAL A 320 20.06 -3.75 12.18
CA VAL A 320 19.97 -4.62 13.35
C VAL A 320 20.25 -3.84 14.62
N SER A 321 21.30 -3.03 14.61
CA SER A 321 21.71 -2.27 15.78
C SER A 321 20.69 -1.19 16.15
N GLU A 322 20.17 -0.46 15.15
CA GLU A 322 19.12 0.54 15.37
C GLU A 322 17.83 -0.08 15.89
N THR A 323 17.42 -1.20 15.31
CA THR A 323 16.24 -1.96 15.74
C THR A 323 16.43 -2.50 17.16
N LEU A 324 17.61 -3.03 17.50
CA LEU A 324 17.94 -3.48 18.85
C LEU A 324 17.90 -2.33 19.86
N SER A 325 18.46 -1.18 19.51
CA SER A 325 18.41 0.03 20.35
C SER A 325 16.96 0.48 20.62
N ALA A 326 16.10 0.44 19.60
CA ALA A 326 14.67 0.71 19.73
C ALA A 326 13.98 -0.28 20.68
N CYS A 327 14.23 -1.58 20.51
CA CYS A 327 13.72 -2.64 21.41
C CYS A 327 14.17 -2.42 22.86
N ILE A 328 15.46 -2.13 23.10
CA ILE A 328 16.01 -1.91 24.44
C ILE A 328 15.40 -0.67 25.10
N SER A 329 15.26 0.41 24.34
CA SER A 329 14.70 1.67 24.84
C SER A 329 13.25 1.49 25.30
N ARG A 330 12.49 0.65 24.58
CA ARG A 330 11.10 0.31 24.89
C ARG A 330 10.96 -0.70 26.04
N ALA A 331 11.85 -1.67 26.13
CA ALA A 331 11.79 -2.72 27.15
C ALA A 331 11.87 -2.16 28.58
N ARG A 332 12.38 -0.95 28.80
CA ARG A 332 12.47 -0.31 30.13
C ARG A 332 11.12 -0.13 30.87
N GLY A 333 9.98 -0.48 30.27
CA GLY A 333 8.66 -0.43 30.90
C GLY A 333 7.65 -1.55 30.56
N SER A 334 8.05 -2.71 30.01
CA SER A 334 7.13 -3.78 29.54
C SER A 334 7.51 -5.19 30.02
N THR A 335 6.54 -6.11 30.13
CA THR A 335 6.71 -7.54 30.44
C THR A 335 7.34 -8.37 29.31
N ASP A 336 7.48 -7.83 28.09
CA ASP A 336 8.06 -8.52 26.91
C ASP A 336 9.59 -8.69 26.97
N HIS A 337 10.19 -8.52 28.15
CA HIS A 337 11.62 -8.65 28.38
C HIS A 337 12.21 -10.00 27.93
N GLN A 338 11.43 -11.09 27.95
CA GLN A 338 11.95 -12.43 27.63
C GLN A 338 12.27 -12.61 26.14
N GLN A 339 11.39 -12.20 25.24
CA GLN A 339 11.60 -12.34 23.79
C GLN A 339 12.78 -11.47 23.33
N VAL A 340 12.80 -10.19 23.72
CA VAL A 340 13.89 -9.27 23.39
C VAL A 340 15.22 -9.74 23.96
N SER A 341 15.23 -10.31 25.17
CA SER A 341 16.44 -10.89 25.78
C SER A 341 16.97 -12.10 24.99
N SER A 342 16.08 -12.98 24.52
CA SER A 342 16.46 -14.12 23.68
C SER A 342 17.11 -13.66 22.37
N ILE A 343 16.49 -12.69 21.69
CA ILE A 343 17.02 -12.14 20.44
C ILE A 343 18.35 -11.40 20.67
N ARG A 344 18.46 -10.62 21.75
CA ARG A 344 19.72 -9.96 22.14
C ARG A 344 20.85 -10.98 22.30
N ARG A 345 20.59 -12.13 22.94
CA ARG A 345 21.60 -13.20 23.08
C ARG A 345 22.06 -13.73 21.74
N GLN A 346 21.14 -13.97 20.81
CA GLN A 346 21.47 -14.40 19.44
C GLN A 346 22.36 -13.37 18.70
N ILE A 347 22.09 -12.08 18.88
CA ILE A 347 22.93 -11.01 18.31
C ILE A 347 24.32 -11.00 18.97
N VAL A 348 24.41 -11.20 20.28
CA VAL A 348 25.71 -11.30 20.97
C VAL A 348 26.49 -12.54 20.53
N ASP A 349 25.83 -13.68 20.25
CA ASP A 349 26.50 -14.87 19.73
C ASP A 349 27.07 -14.65 18.32
N THR A 350 26.45 -13.80 17.51
CA THR A 350 26.92 -13.44 16.16
C THR A 350 27.89 -12.25 16.17
N SER A 351 28.07 -11.56 17.31
CA SER A 351 28.87 -10.35 17.44
C SER A 351 30.34 -10.45 16.97
N PRO A 352 31.08 -11.59 17.08
CA PRO A 352 32.44 -11.66 16.55
C PRO A 352 32.51 -11.37 15.04
N THR A 353 31.55 -11.89 14.27
CA THR A 353 31.44 -11.65 12.83
C THR A 353 31.03 -10.21 12.55
N LEU A 354 30.05 -9.67 13.28
CA LEU A 354 29.56 -8.29 13.08
C LEU A 354 30.67 -7.26 13.37
N ILE A 355 31.42 -7.46 14.45
CA ILE A 355 32.52 -6.56 14.84
C ILE A 355 33.65 -6.64 13.81
N GLN A 356 33.95 -7.83 13.26
CA GLN A 356 34.94 -7.96 12.19
C GLN A 356 34.59 -7.07 10.98
N HIS A 357 33.33 -7.09 10.53
CA HIS A 357 32.89 -6.24 9.41
C HIS A 357 32.91 -4.74 9.77
N LEU A 358 32.58 -4.37 11.01
CA LEU A 358 32.66 -2.98 11.49
C LEU A 358 34.10 -2.47 11.59
N VAL A 359 35.04 -3.32 11.98
CA VAL A 359 36.48 -2.98 11.99
C VAL A 359 36.98 -2.77 10.57
N GLN A 360 36.59 -3.66 9.63
CA GLN A 360 36.98 -3.56 8.22
C GLN A 360 36.48 -2.26 7.55
N SER A 361 35.33 -1.73 7.97
CA SER A 361 34.81 -0.44 7.47
C SER A 361 35.45 0.79 8.11
N ARG A 362 36.35 0.61 9.10
CA ARG A 362 37.03 1.69 9.85
C ARG A 362 36.10 2.70 10.52
N LEU A 363 34.82 2.36 10.71
CA LEU A 363 33.81 3.23 11.32
C LEU A 363 33.77 4.65 10.72
N THR A 364 33.80 4.74 9.39
CA THR A 364 33.88 6.02 8.64
C THR A 364 32.71 6.96 8.90
N ASP A 365 31.53 6.43 9.26
CA ASP A 365 30.33 7.20 9.57
C ASP A 365 29.88 6.99 11.04
N ASN A 366 29.28 8.03 11.61
CA ASN A 366 28.66 8.06 12.93
C ASN A 366 27.56 7.00 13.07
N ARG A 367 26.83 6.66 12.00
CA ARG A 367 25.81 5.60 12.03
C ARG A 367 26.43 4.24 12.34
N LEU A 368 27.57 3.92 11.73
CA LEU A 368 28.34 2.70 12.01
C LEU A 368 28.94 2.71 13.42
N ARG A 369 29.41 3.87 13.89
CA ARG A 369 29.90 4.02 15.28
C ARG A 369 28.80 3.70 16.30
N LYS A 370 27.59 4.27 16.11
CA LYS A 370 26.42 3.97 16.95
C LYS A 370 25.98 2.51 16.88
N ALA A 371 26.08 1.89 15.69
CA ALA A 371 25.81 0.47 15.53
C ALA A 371 26.78 -0.36 16.38
N CYS A 372 28.08 -0.04 16.29
CA CYS A 372 29.12 -0.67 17.10
C CYS A 372 28.89 -0.50 18.60
N GLU A 373 28.60 0.72 19.07
CA GLU A 373 28.27 0.99 20.47
C GLU A 373 27.09 0.14 20.96
N THR A 374 26.03 0.03 20.15
CA THR A 374 24.83 -0.75 20.51
C THR A 374 25.16 -2.23 20.68
N ILE A 375 25.94 -2.81 19.76
CA ILE A 375 26.37 -4.22 19.82
C ILE A 375 27.25 -4.45 21.05
N LEU A 376 28.26 -3.61 21.30
CA LEU A 376 29.13 -3.76 22.47
C LEU A 376 28.39 -3.58 23.78
N THR A 377 27.40 -2.67 23.83
CA THR A 377 26.51 -2.51 24.98
C THR A 377 25.73 -3.81 25.25
N ALA A 378 25.24 -4.48 24.20
CA ALA A 378 24.56 -5.77 24.34
C ALA A 378 25.50 -6.88 24.84
N CYS A 379 26.74 -6.93 24.34
CA CYS A 379 27.78 -7.85 24.84
C CYS A 379 28.06 -7.61 26.33
N GLN A 380 28.23 -6.35 26.74
CA GLN A 380 28.49 -5.99 28.14
C GLN A 380 27.32 -6.37 29.06
N GLN A 381 26.07 -6.16 28.62
CA GLN A 381 24.90 -6.60 29.37
C GLN A 381 24.91 -8.11 29.60
N ARG A 382 25.21 -8.90 28.56
CA ARG A 382 25.27 -10.37 28.68
C ARG A 382 26.45 -10.84 29.55
N LEU A 383 27.58 -10.14 29.51
CA LEU A 383 28.70 -10.37 30.41
C LEU A 383 28.30 -10.17 31.87
N ASN A 384 27.56 -9.10 32.17
CA ASN A 384 27.08 -8.78 33.52
C ASN A 384 26.02 -9.79 34.03
N GLU A 385 25.26 -10.42 33.14
CA GLU A 385 24.36 -11.55 33.46
C GLU A 385 25.11 -12.83 33.89
N ARG A 386 26.46 -12.84 33.92
CA ARG A 386 27.35 -13.97 34.25
C ARG A 386 27.12 -15.24 33.42
N ALA A 387 26.45 -15.12 32.27
CA ALA A 387 26.08 -16.24 31.39
C ALA A 387 26.94 -16.30 30.12
N TRP A 388 27.97 -15.45 29.98
CA TRP A 388 28.76 -15.32 28.77
C TRP A 388 30.16 -14.79 29.07
N SER A 389 31.15 -15.27 28.33
CA SER A 389 32.52 -14.75 28.30
C SER A 389 32.87 -14.32 26.88
N VAL A 390 33.76 -13.32 26.76
CA VAL A 390 34.20 -12.83 25.45
C VAL A 390 34.96 -13.95 24.72
N PRO A 391 34.50 -14.36 23.51
CA PRO A 391 35.19 -15.37 22.72
C PRO A 391 36.63 -14.95 22.40
N SER A 392 37.57 -15.89 22.45
CA SER A 392 38.98 -15.62 22.09
C SER A 392 39.11 -15.07 20.67
N SER A 393 38.23 -15.53 19.77
CA SER A 393 38.13 -15.06 18.39
C SER A 393 37.59 -13.64 18.24
N MET A 394 37.21 -12.94 19.32
CA MET A 394 36.71 -11.55 19.29
C MET A 394 37.72 -10.57 19.88
N ILE A 395 38.69 -11.04 20.68
CA ILE A 395 39.70 -10.21 21.34
C ILE A 395 40.55 -9.42 20.33
N PRO A 396 41.11 -10.04 19.26
CA PRO A 396 41.91 -9.30 18.28
C PRO A 396 41.11 -8.20 17.58
N GLN A 397 39.82 -8.44 17.29
CA GLN A 397 38.95 -7.45 16.67
C GLN A 397 38.65 -6.29 17.62
N LEU A 398 38.46 -6.55 18.90
CA LEU A 398 38.28 -5.48 19.91
C LEU A 398 39.54 -4.62 20.06
N GLU A 399 40.72 -5.22 19.99
CA GLU A 399 42.00 -4.50 20.00
C GLU A 399 42.16 -3.64 18.74
N GLN A 400 41.86 -4.18 17.56
CA GLN A 400 41.86 -3.42 16.30
C GLN A 400 40.83 -2.28 16.31
N LEU A 401 39.64 -2.52 16.86
CA LEU A 401 38.60 -1.52 17.04
C LEU A 401 39.07 -0.40 17.98
N SER A 402 39.74 -0.74 19.08
CA SER A 402 40.33 0.22 20.02
C SER A 402 41.34 1.15 19.32
N GLN A 403 42.20 0.59 18.47
CA GLN A 403 43.15 1.37 17.67
C GLN A 403 42.43 2.30 16.68
N ALA A 404 41.49 1.77 15.89
CA ALA A 404 40.74 2.54 14.90
C ALA A 404 39.93 3.70 15.51
N VAL A 405 39.39 3.52 16.72
CA VAL A 405 38.66 4.58 17.44
C VAL A 405 39.63 5.59 18.07
N GLY A 406 40.82 5.16 18.49
CA GLY A 406 41.86 6.03 19.07
C GLY A 406 42.52 6.98 18.06
N GLU A 407 42.54 6.61 16.78
CA GLU A 407 43.10 7.43 15.69
C GLU A 407 42.17 8.57 15.22
N GLN A 408 40.90 8.58 15.66
CA GLN A 408 39.89 9.54 15.23
C GLN A 408 39.90 10.80 16.13
N PRO A 409 39.91 12.02 15.55
CA PRO A 409 39.87 13.26 16.34
C PRO A 409 38.48 13.45 16.98
N GLY A 410 38.38 13.20 18.28
CA GLY A 410 37.16 13.35 19.08
C GLY A 410 37.45 13.46 20.58
N PRO A 411 36.45 13.83 21.41
CA PRO A 411 36.64 13.97 22.85
C PRO A 411 37.13 12.65 23.47
N LYS A 412 38.12 12.74 24.37
CA LYS A 412 38.85 11.61 25.01
C LYS A 412 38.01 10.64 25.85
N SER A 413 36.70 10.86 25.95
CA SER A 413 35.72 10.03 26.66
C SER A 413 34.76 9.41 25.64
N ASP A 414 35.29 8.68 24.67
CA ASP A 414 34.45 7.93 23.75
C ASP A 414 33.85 6.75 24.51
N LYS A 415 32.54 6.77 24.72
CA LYS A 415 31.76 5.68 25.34
C LYS A 415 32.10 4.33 24.71
N LEU A 416 32.44 4.32 23.42
CA LEU A 416 32.89 3.13 22.71
C LEU A 416 34.21 2.58 23.27
N GLN A 417 35.18 3.44 23.59
CA GLN A 417 36.44 3.03 24.21
C GLN A 417 36.23 2.44 25.61
N ASP A 418 35.32 3.00 26.40
CA ASP A 418 34.99 2.47 27.72
C ASP A 418 34.31 1.10 27.64
N LEU A 419 33.41 0.90 26.66
CA LEU A 419 32.80 -0.39 26.38
C LEU A 419 33.85 -1.44 25.96
N ILE A 420 34.77 -1.08 25.06
CA ILE A 420 35.85 -1.98 24.63
C ILE A 420 36.74 -2.36 25.83
N ARG A 421 37.16 -1.37 26.62
CA ARG A 421 38.00 -1.60 27.81
C ARG A 421 37.29 -2.51 28.81
N SER A 422 36.00 -2.30 29.05
CA SER A 422 35.21 -3.14 29.95
C SER A 422 35.11 -4.59 29.48
N LEU A 423 35.03 -4.84 28.17
CA LEU A 423 34.95 -6.20 27.61
C LEU A 423 36.32 -6.90 27.61
N LEU A 424 37.42 -6.16 27.47
CA LEU A 424 38.78 -6.70 27.53
C LEU A 424 39.28 -6.97 28.96
N GLN A 425 38.66 -6.36 29.98
CA GLN A 425 38.98 -6.62 31.38
C GLN A 425 38.56 -8.03 31.79
N ARG A 426 39.55 -8.92 32.02
CA ARG A 426 39.33 -10.25 32.60
C ARG A 426 38.72 -10.13 34.01
N PRO A 427 37.69 -10.91 34.37
CA PRO A 427 37.28 -11.01 35.76
C PRO A 427 38.49 -11.52 36.55
N ALA A 428 38.89 -10.76 37.58
CA ALA A 428 39.92 -11.19 38.51
C ALA A 428 39.54 -12.57 39.03
N THR A 429 40.38 -13.58 38.79
CA THR A 429 40.24 -14.89 39.41
C THR A 429 40.05 -14.69 40.90
N PRO A 430 39.00 -15.24 41.55
CA PRO A 430 38.94 -15.23 43.00
C PRO A 430 40.21 -15.93 43.47
N SER A 431 41.03 -15.19 44.23
CA SER A 431 42.27 -15.69 44.81
C SER A 431 41.97 -17.02 45.50
N ARG A 432 42.58 -18.09 44.98
CA ARG A 432 42.60 -19.41 45.59
C ARG A 432 42.99 -19.23 47.06
N PRO A 433 42.19 -19.66 48.04
CA PRO A 433 42.61 -19.59 49.43
C PRO A 433 43.88 -20.42 49.59
N SER A 434 44.90 -19.82 50.19
CA SER A 434 46.18 -20.42 50.50
C SER A 434 46.00 -21.76 51.23
N PRO A 435 46.85 -22.76 50.98
CA PRO A 435 46.76 -24.05 51.67
C PRO A 435 47.00 -23.84 53.18
N ILE A 436 46.03 -24.28 53.98
CA ILE A 436 46.11 -24.32 55.44
C ILE A 436 47.28 -25.25 55.84
N PRO A 437 48.19 -24.83 56.74
CA PRO A 437 49.25 -25.70 57.25
C PRO A 437 48.65 -26.80 58.14
N ARG A 438 49.07 -28.05 57.91
CA ARG A 438 48.74 -29.21 58.75
C ARG A 438 49.47 -29.09 60.11
N PRO A 439 48.83 -29.37 61.25
CA PRO A 439 49.55 -29.72 62.47
C PRO A 439 49.86 -31.23 62.51
N PRO A 440 50.86 -31.65 63.30
CA PRO A 440 51.44 -32.98 63.23
C PRO A 440 50.60 -34.05 63.94
N VAL A 441 50.76 -35.26 63.45
CA VAL A 441 50.17 -36.52 63.91
C VAL A 441 50.62 -36.84 65.34
N ASN A 442 49.71 -37.34 66.18
CA ASN A 442 50.09 -38.28 67.23
C ASN A 442 49.11 -39.46 67.30
N VAL A 443 49.70 -40.62 67.56
CA VAL A 443 49.27 -41.98 67.28
C VAL A 443 48.43 -42.54 68.43
N SER A 444 47.44 -43.42 68.17
CA SER A 444 47.22 -44.70 68.91
C SER A 444 45.96 -45.50 68.54
N HIS A 445 46.19 -46.77 68.19
CA HIS A 445 45.40 -48.02 68.37
C HIS A 445 43.99 -48.15 67.72
N ALA A 446 43.82 -48.99 66.67
CA ALA A 446 43.51 -50.45 66.67
C ALA A 446 42.03 -50.73 67.05
N HIS A 447 41.19 -51.56 66.42
CA HIS A 447 41.33 -52.80 65.64
C HIS A 447 40.10 -52.96 64.69
N LEU A 448 40.33 -53.62 63.54
CA LEU A 448 39.36 -54.25 62.62
C LEU A 448 38.69 -55.49 63.28
N PRO A 449 37.56 -56.09 62.80
CA PRO A 449 37.52 -56.65 61.44
C PRO A 449 36.18 -56.88 60.68
N VAL A 450 36.39 -57.01 59.35
CA VAL A 450 35.84 -57.99 58.39
C VAL A 450 34.51 -57.73 57.64
N ARG A 451 34.69 -57.92 56.32
CA ARG A 451 33.85 -57.87 55.10
C ARG A 451 32.90 -59.08 55.00
N PRO A 452 31.90 -59.15 54.09
CA PRO A 452 32.13 -59.42 52.64
C PRO A 452 31.20 -58.60 51.71
N ALA A 453 31.62 -58.05 50.56
CA ALA A 453 31.91 -58.65 49.24
C ALA A 453 30.69 -59.05 48.37
N SER A 454 30.40 -58.17 47.39
CA SER A 454 30.01 -58.40 45.98
C SER A 454 28.86 -59.33 45.58
N GLY A 455 27.98 -58.81 44.71
CA GLY A 455 27.16 -59.61 43.80
C GLY A 455 26.53 -58.77 42.70
N ALA A 456 27.01 -58.94 41.47
CA ALA A 456 26.39 -58.43 40.24
C ALA A 456 25.28 -59.39 39.77
N GLY A 457 24.21 -58.88 39.15
CA GLY A 457 23.16 -59.73 38.57
C GLY A 457 22.14 -58.96 37.74
N LYS A 458 21.86 -59.48 36.54
CA LYS A 458 21.09 -58.90 35.42
C LYS A 458 19.60 -59.34 35.45
N ARG A 459 18.75 -58.61 34.69
CA ARG A 459 17.51 -59.06 33.98
C ARG A 459 16.32 -59.47 34.89
N LYS A 460 15.03 -59.48 34.51
CA LYS A 460 14.18 -59.03 33.38
C LYS A 460 12.74 -59.50 33.76
N LEU A 461 11.72 -58.75 33.33
CA LEU A 461 10.32 -59.17 33.06
C LEU A 461 9.34 -59.64 34.18
N GLU A 462 8.19 -58.93 34.19
CA GLU A 462 6.78 -59.42 34.14
C GLU A 462 6.28 -60.36 35.28
N THR A 463 5.12 -60.18 35.92
CA THR A 463 3.76 -59.97 35.36
C THR A 463 2.75 -59.78 36.51
N ASN A 464 1.68 -59.02 36.22
CA ASN A 464 0.27 -59.15 36.66
C ASN A 464 -0.16 -59.47 38.11
N GLY A 465 -1.18 -58.71 38.56
CA GLY A 465 -2.39 -59.32 39.12
C GLY A 465 -3.12 -58.58 40.26
N ASN A 466 -4.08 -57.72 39.89
CA ASN A 466 -5.41 -57.49 40.50
C ASN A 466 -5.63 -57.24 42.01
N GLY A 467 -6.42 -56.20 42.30
CA GLY A 467 -7.16 -56.08 43.57
C GLY A 467 -7.85 -54.73 43.80
N ASN A 468 -9.09 -54.59 43.31
CA ASN A 468 -10.06 -53.54 43.64
C ASN A 468 -10.33 -53.41 45.15
N GLN A 469 -10.66 -52.18 45.63
CA GLN A 469 -11.88 -51.80 46.37
C GLN A 469 -11.68 -50.43 47.10
N THR A 470 -12.42 -49.39 46.71
CA THR A 470 -13.63 -48.79 47.36
C THR A 470 -13.35 -47.69 48.38
N GLY A 471 -14.04 -46.54 48.25
CA GLY A 471 -14.16 -45.55 49.33
C GLY A 471 -14.57 -44.15 48.87
N SER A 472 -15.86 -43.95 48.57
CA SER A 472 -16.53 -42.67 48.30
C SER A 472 -16.84 -41.88 49.59
N ALA A 473 -16.86 -40.53 49.50
CA ALA A 473 -17.89 -39.58 50.00
C ALA A 473 -17.27 -38.17 50.08
N SER A 474 -17.72 -37.11 49.39
CA SER A 474 -19.04 -36.47 49.25
C SER A 474 -19.47 -35.58 50.45
N LEU A 475 -19.37 -34.27 50.22
CA LEU A 475 -20.35 -33.19 50.48
C LEU A 475 -21.01 -33.04 51.86
N SER A 476 -21.03 -31.77 52.34
CA SER A 476 -22.23 -31.22 52.96
C SER A 476 -22.39 -29.71 52.66
N ILE A 477 -23.66 -29.34 52.48
CA ILE A 477 -24.26 -28.08 52.03
C ILE A 477 -25.04 -27.49 53.21
N ARG A 478 -24.98 -26.15 53.40
CA ARG A 478 -26.07 -25.24 53.88
C ARG A 478 -25.45 -23.85 54.10
N GLY A 479 -26.04 -22.70 53.76
CA GLY A 479 -27.37 -22.32 53.29
C GLY A 479 -27.67 -20.90 53.83
N GLN A 480 -28.61 -20.18 53.17
CA GLN A 480 -29.21 -18.86 53.51
C GLN A 480 -28.50 -17.61 52.96
N GLN A 481 -29.17 -16.54 52.51
CA GLN A 481 -30.50 -16.25 51.95
C GLN A 481 -30.48 -14.77 51.51
N ALA A 482 -31.37 -14.39 50.60
CA ALA A 482 -31.52 -13.09 49.95
C ALA A 482 -31.91 -11.93 50.88
N ARG A 483 -31.61 -10.68 50.47
CA ARG A 483 -32.48 -9.51 50.69
C ARG A 483 -32.19 -8.33 49.75
N GLU A 484 -33.25 -7.90 49.07
CA GLU A 484 -33.46 -6.59 48.46
C GLU A 484 -33.30 -5.46 49.48
N LEU A 485 -32.94 -4.25 49.02
CA LEU A 485 -33.36 -2.99 49.64
C LEU A 485 -33.46 -1.86 48.60
N GLN A 486 -34.65 -1.27 48.57
CA GLN A 486 -35.02 -0.04 47.89
C GLN A 486 -34.62 1.22 48.71
N ALA A 487 -34.31 2.29 47.97
CA ALA A 487 -34.70 3.71 48.15
C ALA A 487 -34.68 4.44 49.51
N ARG A 488 -33.95 5.57 49.56
CA ARG A 488 -34.36 6.91 50.07
C ARG A 488 -33.23 7.92 49.74
N ASN A 489 -33.33 9.02 48.99
CA ASN A 489 -34.28 10.14 48.80
C ASN A 489 -34.07 11.32 49.79
N GLN A 490 -33.61 12.47 49.25
CA GLN A 490 -33.72 13.90 49.65
C GLN A 490 -32.86 14.70 48.62
N GLY A 491 -33.33 15.58 47.72
CA GLY A 491 -34.14 16.82 47.81
C GLY A 491 -33.21 18.01 47.48
N LEU A 492 -33.49 19.10 46.73
CA LEU A 492 -34.67 19.75 46.16
C LEU A 492 -34.21 20.90 45.21
N SER A 493 -35.19 21.46 44.48
CA SER A 493 -35.24 22.79 43.81
C SER A 493 -34.98 22.78 42.29
N GLU A 494 -35.80 23.35 41.39
CA GLU A 494 -37.22 23.70 41.35
C GLU A 494 -37.57 24.03 39.88
N ARG A 495 -38.86 23.93 39.54
CA ARG A 495 -39.57 24.17 38.26
C ARG A 495 -39.75 25.69 37.96
N PRO A 496 -40.48 26.19 36.90
CA PRO A 496 -41.54 25.58 36.03
C PRO A 496 -41.38 25.88 34.50
N ARG A 497 -42.01 25.24 33.49
CA ARG A 497 -43.35 24.67 33.14
C ARG A 497 -44.36 25.67 32.51
N ALA A 498 -44.73 25.45 31.24
CA ALA A 498 -46.05 25.62 30.58
C ALA A 498 -45.90 25.30 29.07
N GLN A 499 -46.85 24.81 28.25
CA GLN A 499 -48.23 24.30 28.36
C GLN A 499 -48.61 23.65 27.01
N THR A 500 -49.59 22.75 27.03
CA THR A 500 -50.17 21.98 25.91
C THR A 500 -51.56 22.51 25.56
N LEU A 501 -51.97 22.57 24.28
CA LEU A 501 -53.37 22.72 23.81
C LEU A 501 -53.50 22.08 22.40
N THR A 502 -54.14 20.91 22.25
CA THR A 502 -55.56 20.62 21.88
C THR A 502 -55.89 20.67 20.38
N ALA A 503 -56.46 19.56 19.90
CA ALA A 503 -57.13 19.37 18.61
C ALA A 503 -58.50 20.10 18.55
N PRO A 504 -59.16 20.11 17.37
CA PRO A 504 -60.27 19.15 17.20
C PRO A 504 -60.46 18.56 15.79
N GLN A 505 -61.18 17.43 15.75
CA GLN A 505 -61.75 16.74 14.59
C GLN A 505 -62.97 17.48 14.00
N ALA A 506 -63.26 17.23 12.72
CA ALA A 506 -64.61 17.22 12.16
C ALA A 506 -64.72 16.19 11.02
N GLN A 507 -65.79 15.39 11.07
CA GLN A 507 -66.23 14.40 10.07
C GLN A 507 -67.34 14.97 9.17
N VAL A 508 -67.83 14.11 8.25
CA VAL A 508 -69.05 14.17 7.39
C VAL A 508 -68.73 14.73 5.98
N ALA A 509 -69.07 14.12 4.83
CA ALA A 509 -70.05 13.09 4.46
C ALA A 509 -69.60 12.26 3.25
N SER A 510 -70.16 11.06 3.14
CA SER A 510 -70.17 10.13 2.02
C SER A 510 -71.18 10.49 0.92
N THR A 511 -70.85 10.27 -0.35
CA THR A 511 -71.81 9.82 -1.38
C THR A 511 -71.15 8.87 -2.38
N SER A 512 -71.91 7.83 -2.70
CA SER A 512 -71.62 6.65 -3.49
C SER A 512 -72.21 6.72 -4.90
N ALA A 513 -71.50 6.23 -5.92
CA ALA A 513 -71.96 5.60 -7.18
C ALA A 513 -70.70 5.43 -8.05
N GLY A 514 -70.42 4.39 -8.84
CA GLY A 514 -71.11 3.20 -9.31
C GLY A 514 -70.19 2.63 -10.43
N ILE A 515 -69.99 1.31 -10.43
CA ILE A 515 -69.18 0.42 -11.30
C ILE A 515 -69.76 0.36 -12.75
N PRO A 516 -69.25 -0.33 -13.83
CA PRO A 516 -67.97 -1.02 -14.18
C PRO A 516 -67.37 -0.69 -15.57
N GLY A 517 -66.20 -1.28 -15.89
CA GLY A 517 -65.85 -1.76 -17.26
C GLY A 517 -64.33 -1.89 -17.47
N SER A 518 -63.69 -3.06 -17.33
CA SER A 518 -63.52 -4.15 -18.31
C SER A 518 -62.92 -3.76 -19.66
N GLY A 519 -61.79 -4.37 -20.03
CA GLY A 519 -61.26 -4.41 -21.40
C GLY A 519 -59.79 -4.02 -21.49
N LEU A 520 -58.85 -4.98 -21.45
CA LEU A 520 -58.28 -5.70 -22.60
C LEU A 520 -57.10 -4.97 -23.28
N HIS A 521 -56.01 -5.74 -23.43
CA HIS A 521 -54.83 -5.50 -24.27
C HIS A 521 -55.16 -4.98 -25.68
N PRO A 522 -54.20 -4.31 -26.35
CA PRO A 522 -53.40 -5.02 -27.37
C PRO A 522 -51.91 -4.62 -27.33
N SER A 523 -50.97 -5.57 -27.37
CA SER A 523 -50.43 -6.26 -28.55
C SER A 523 -49.33 -5.49 -29.29
N LYS A 524 -48.15 -6.11 -29.19
CA LYS A 524 -46.93 -5.97 -29.99
C LYS A 524 -47.24 -5.77 -31.47
N ARG A 525 -46.52 -4.84 -32.13
CA ARG A 525 -46.33 -4.86 -33.57
C ARG A 525 -44.84 -4.80 -33.90
N PHE A 526 -44.43 -5.78 -34.70
CA PHE A 526 -43.13 -5.98 -35.30
C PHE A 526 -42.68 -4.75 -36.11
N ARG A 527 -41.39 -4.43 -35.98
CA ARG A 527 -40.67 -3.37 -36.68
C ARG A 527 -39.97 -4.02 -37.89
N ALA A 528 -40.27 -3.55 -39.10
CA ALA A 528 -39.54 -3.89 -40.30
C ALA A 528 -38.37 -2.91 -40.48
N SER A 529 -37.22 -3.48 -40.82
CA SER A 529 -35.90 -2.88 -41.01
C SER A 529 -35.79 -2.16 -42.36
N PHE A 530 -35.18 -0.98 -42.35
CA PHE A 530 -34.54 -0.36 -43.51
C PHE A 530 -33.07 -0.14 -43.13
N GLU A 531 -32.18 -0.75 -43.90
CA GLU A 531 -30.72 -0.61 -43.82
C GLU A 531 -30.31 0.74 -44.42
N ASP A 532 -29.43 1.47 -43.73
CA ASP A 532 -28.72 2.65 -44.25
C ASP A 532 -27.26 2.56 -43.80
N ASP A 533 -26.36 2.54 -44.78
CA ASP A 533 -24.91 2.38 -44.65
C ASP A 533 -24.28 3.60 -43.94
N ARG A 534 -23.79 3.40 -42.71
CA ARG A 534 -22.86 4.34 -42.05
C ARG A 534 -21.73 3.56 -41.37
N PRO A 535 -20.50 4.11 -41.35
CA PRO A 535 -19.36 3.45 -40.71
C PRO A 535 -19.63 3.29 -39.21
N ALA A 536 -19.28 2.11 -38.68
CA ALA A 536 -19.58 1.69 -37.32
C ALA A 536 -19.05 2.71 -36.28
N PRO A 537 -19.84 3.06 -35.25
CA PRO A 537 -19.36 3.89 -34.16
C PRO A 537 -18.31 3.14 -33.34
N SER A 538 -17.24 3.83 -32.99
CA SER A 538 -16.27 3.38 -31.99
C SER A 538 -16.99 3.08 -30.66
N PRO A 539 -16.55 2.04 -29.91
CA PRO A 539 -17.25 1.58 -28.71
C PRO A 539 -17.24 2.65 -27.61
N SER A 540 -18.42 2.89 -27.03
CA SER A 540 -18.69 3.84 -25.92
C SER A 540 -17.92 3.48 -24.64
N LEU A 541 -17.70 4.44 -23.72
CA LEU A 541 -17.12 4.16 -22.38
C LEU A 541 -17.78 2.94 -21.70
N LEU A 542 -19.09 2.76 -21.88
CA LEU A 542 -19.86 1.67 -21.30
C LEU A 542 -19.41 0.28 -21.77
N GLU A 543 -18.97 0.15 -23.03
CA GLU A 543 -18.48 -1.12 -23.56
C GLU A 543 -17.07 -1.45 -23.06
N ARG A 544 -16.32 -0.43 -22.63
CA ARG A 544 -15.00 -0.58 -22.02
C ARG A 544 -15.07 -0.88 -20.51
N LEU A 545 -16.22 -0.64 -19.88
CA LEU A 545 -16.44 -0.77 -18.43
C LEU A 545 -17.08 -2.09 -17.99
N LYS A 546 -17.19 -3.12 -18.83
CA LYS A 546 -17.74 -4.43 -18.39
C LYS A 546 -16.74 -5.17 -17.49
N PRO A 547 -17.03 -5.40 -16.19
CA PRO A 547 -16.27 -6.35 -15.40
C PRO A 547 -16.62 -7.78 -15.87
N GLN A 548 -15.62 -8.64 -16.06
CA GLN A 548 -15.88 -10.08 -16.21
C GLN A 548 -16.47 -10.61 -14.90
N SER A 549 -17.80 -10.78 -14.88
CA SER A 549 -18.50 -11.45 -13.80
C SER A 549 -18.24 -12.96 -13.88
N GLY A 550 -17.31 -13.45 -13.06
CA GLY A 550 -17.11 -14.88 -12.84
C GLY A 550 -18.31 -15.46 -12.08
N ASN A 551 -19.14 -16.23 -12.78
CA ASN A 551 -20.17 -17.07 -12.17
C ASN A 551 -19.51 -18.13 -11.28
N GLY A 552 -19.90 -18.14 -10.01
CA GLY A 552 -19.75 -19.31 -9.16
C GLY A 552 -20.96 -20.22 -9.30
N ASP A 553 -20.72 -21.49 -9.56
CA ASP A 553 -21.59 -22.61 -9.21
C ASP A 553 -20.71 -23.73 -8.67
N GLY A 554 -21.13 -24.28 -7.53
CA GLY A 554 -20.29 -25.12 -6.68
C GLY A 554 -20.48 -26.62 -6.81
N ASN A 555 -19.97 -27.27 -5.76
CA ASN A 555 -20.25 -28.62 -5.27
C ASN A 555 -19.35 -29.76 -5.77
N GLY A 556 -18.77 -30.51 -4.83
CA GLY A 556 -18.15 -31.81 -5.11
C GLY A 556 -17.05 -32.27 -4.16
N SER A 557 -17.43 -32.86 -3.02
CA SER A 557 -16.59 -33.73 -2.18
C SER A 557 -15.94 -34.87 -2.97
N GLY A 558 -14.76 -35.36 -2.54
CA GLY A 558 -14.34 -36.73 -2.89
C GLY A 558 -12.84 -37.05 -2.89
N ASN A 559 -12.29 -37.33 -1.72
CA ASN A 559 -11.47 -38.50 -1.38
C ASN A 559 -10.50 -39.13 -2.43
N GLY A 560 -9.21 -39.20 -2.07
CA GLY A 560 -8.43 -40.45 -2.13
C GLY A 560 -7.39 -40.65 -3.24
N GLY A 561 -6.16 -41.00 -2.82
CA GLY A 561 -5.43 -42.11 -3.46
C GLY A 561 -4.10 -41.84 -4.19
N ARG A 562 -3.00 -41.92 -3.42
CA ARG A 562 -1.76 -42.73 -3.64
C ARG A 562 -1.11 -42.89 -5.04
N ASN A 563 0.24 -42.88 -4.94
CA ASN A 563 1.28 -43.62 -5.69
C ASN A 563 1.82 -43.00 -6.99
N VAL A 564 3.09 -43.16 -7.42
CA VAL A 564 4.42 -43.57 -6.89
C VAL A 564 5.38 -43.47 -8.11
N GLN A 565 6.66 -43.08 -7.90
CA GLN A 565 7.85 -43.29 -8.78
C GLN A 565 7.84 -42.68 -10.21
N MET A 566 8.94 -42.23 -10.83
CA MET A 566 10.30 -42.76 -10.93
C MET A 566 11.37 -41.67 -11.17
N GLN A 567 12.63 -42.05 -10.93
CA GLN A 567 13.87 -41.27 -11.09
C GLN A 567 14.52 -41.42 -12.50
N ALA A 568 15.16 -40.31 -12.93
CA ALA A 568 16.46 -40.17 -13.65
C ALA A 568 16.60 -40.61 -15.13
N PRO A 569 17.68 -40.24 -15.89
CA PRO A 569 18.85 -39.35 -15.60
C PRO A 569 19.27 -38.34 -16.73
N ARG A 570 20.11 -37.38 -16.30
CA ARG A 570 21.23 -36.62 -16.94
C ARG A 570 21.53 -36.75 -18.45
N LYS A 571 21.87 -35.59 -19.08
CA LYS A 571 23.03 -35.44 -20.00
C LYS A 571 23.69 -34.06 -19.87
N ALA A 572 25.01 -34.07 -19.82
CA ALA A 572 25.93 -32.94 -19.85
C ALA A 572 26.50 -32.75 -21.26
N VAL A 573 26.81 -31.51 -21.65
CA VAL A 573 27.69 -31.21 -22.79
C VAL A 573 28.65 -30.08 -22.40
N THR A 574 29.92 -30.39 -22.54
CA THR A 574 31.11 -29.55 -22.45
C THR A 574 31.39 -28.86 -23.79
N ALA A 575 31.86 -27.61 -23.80
CA ALA A 575 32.77 -27.11 -24.84
C ALA A 575 33.54 -25.87 -24.35
N ALA A 576 34.81 -25.83 -24.72
CA ALA A 576 35.84 -24.89 -24.29
C ALA A 576 36.05 -23.72 -25.28
N THR A 577 36.64 -22.65 -24.72
CA THR A 577 37.29 -21.41 -25.23
C THR A 577 38.05 -21.49 -26.57
N PRO A 578 38.43 -20.37 -27.27
CA PRO A 578 39.48 -19.44 -26.78
C PRO A 578 39.35 -17.96 -27.36
N PRO A 579 40.37 -17.06 -27.38
CA PRO A 579 40.23 -15.68 -26.86
C PRO A 579 40.49 -14.57 -27.92
N VAL A 580 40.12 -13.31 -27.63
CA VAL A 580 40.59 -12.14 -28.41
C VAL A 580 40.97 -10.97 -27.49
N ARG A 581 42.10 -10.34 -27.87
CA ARG A 581 42.94 -9.31 -27.25
C ARG A 581 42.34 -7.90 -27.16
N GLU A 582 42.76 -7.22 -26.08
CA GLU A 582 43.29 -5.84 -25.91
C GLU A 582 43.05 -4.76 -26.98
N HIS A 583 42.56 -3.59 -26.52
CA HIS A 583 43.12 -2.23 -26.71
C HIS A 583 42.44 -1.29 -25.68
N GLN A 584 43.06 -0.96 -24.54
CA GLN A 584 43.91 0.23 -24.29
C GLN A 584 43.50 1.52 -25.05
N HIS A 585 42.91 2.47 -24.32
CA HIS A 585 43.33 3.88 -24.42
C HIS A 585 43.28 4.56 -23.04
N GLN A 586 44.46 4.99 -22.61
CA GLN A 586 44.70 5.93 -21.52
C GLN A 586 44.39 7.35 -21.99
N HIS A 587 43.85 8.19 -21.11
CA HIS A 587 44.41 9.53 -20.89
C HIS A 587 44.10 10.01 -19.48
N GLN A 588 45.17 10.08 -18.67
CA GLN A 588 45.28 10.93 -17.50
C GLN A 588 45.52 12.37 -17.95
N HIS A 589 44.89 13.34 -17.28
CA HIS A 589 45.64 14.49 -16.77
C HIS A 589 45.04 14.99 -15.46
N GLN A 590 45.93 15.14 -14.50
CA GLN A 590 45.75 15.56 -13.13
C GLN A 590 46.49 16.89 -12.93
N ARG A 591 45.89 17.81 -12.15
CA ARG A 591 46.47 18.85 -11.23
C ARG A 591 45.41 19.94 -11.06
N GLN A 592 44.72 20.10 -9.92
CA GLN A 592 45.11 20.51 -8.56
C GLN A 592 45.73 21.91 -8.42
N HIS A 593 45.08 22.69 -7.54
CA HIS A 593 45.45 23.87 -6.72
C HIS A 593 44.44 25.01 -6.92
N ASP A 594 43.98 25.76 -5.93
CA ASP A 594 43.83 25.64 -4.47
C ASP A 594 43.16 26.94 -3.99
N ALA A 595 42.44 26.88 -2.85
CA ALA A 595 42.12 27.99 -1.93
C ALA A 595 41.18 29.14 -2.42
N SER A 596 40.44 29.89 -1.60
CA SER A 596 39.82 29.80 -0.26
C SER A 596 39.11 31.17 -0.03
N HIS A 597 38.22 31.27 0.97
CA HIS A 597 37.59 32.50 1.53
C HIS A 597 36.48 33.18 0.69
N ALA A 598 35.45 33.82 1.23
CA ALA A 598 34.82 33.92 2.56
C ALA A 598 33.50 34.73 2.39
N GLN A 599 32.54 34.51 3.29
CA GLN A 599 31.56 35.47 3.87
C GLN A 599 30.84 36.53 3.00
N GLY A 600 29.52 36.64 3.21
CA GLY A 600 28.89 37.95 3.48
C GLY A 600 27.71 38.38 2.62
N ALA A 601 26.49 38.12 3.13
CA ALA A 601 25.43 39.09 3.42
C ALA A 601 24.80 40.00 2.32
N LEU A 602 23.45 39.99 2.37
CA LEU A 602 22.50 41.12 2.34
C LEU A 602 22.03 41.75 1.01
N VAL A 603 20.69 41.77 0.90
CA VAL A 603 19.80 42.85 0.42
C VAL A 603 19.69 43.08 -1.09
N GLY A 604 18.61 42.54 -1.66
CA GLY A 604 17.46 43.30 -2.16
C GLY A 604 17.68 44.37 -3.22
N LEU A 605 16.99 44.23 -4.36
CA LEU A 605 16.28 45.33 -5.01
C LEU A 605 15.29 44.81 -6.06
N SER A 606 14.05 45.24 -5.87
CA SER A 606 12.90 45.15 -6.77
C SER A 606 12.90 46.36 -7.68
N ILE A 607 12.78 46.18 -9.01
CA ILE A 607 12.36 47.25 -9.95
C ILE A 607 11.49 46.68 -11.07
N LYS A 608 10.40 47.40 -11.31
CA LYS A 608 9.33 47.22 -12.30
C LYS A 608 9.79 47.35 -13.75
N GLY A 609 9.12 46.54 -14.58
CA GLY A 609 8.62 46.75 -15.95
C GLY A 609 9.13 47.87 -16.86
N ALA A 610 9.33 47.51 -18.13
CA ALA A 610 8.81 48.26 -19.28
C ALA A 610 8.82 47.38 -20.54
N ALA A 611 7.74 47.47 -21.31
CA ALA A 611 7.59 46.91 -22.64
C ALA A 611 8.43 47.68 -23.67
N ARG A 612 8.94 46.98 -24.70
CA ARG A 612 9.04 47.55 -26.04
C ARG A 612 9.05 46.46 -27.11
N ALA A 613 8.17 46.65 -28.08
CA ALA A 613 8.04 45.88 -29.30
C ALA A 613 9.22 46.14 -30.26
N ALA A 614 9.65 45.10 -30.97
CA ALA A 614 10.32 45.21 -32.25
C ALA A 614 9.89 44.03 -33.13
N ALA A 615 9.48 44.37 -34.35
CA ALA A 615 8.94 43.50 -35.37
C ALA A 615 10.01 42.59 -36.01
N GLY A 616 9.59 41.41 -36.43
CA GLY A 616 10.36 40.49 -37.27
C GLY A 616 9.57 39.20 -37.51
N HIS A 617 8.81 39.15 -38.61
CA HIS A 617 8.14 37.94 -39.11
C HIS A 617 9.17 36.97 -39.74
N PRO A 618 9.11 35.67 -39.41
CA PRO A 618 9.49 34.58 -40.31
C PRO A 618 8.23 33.85 -40.84
N PRO A 619 8.33 33.03 -41.90
CA PRO A 619 7.17 32.58 -42.65
C PRO A 619 6.31 31.57 -41.87
N ALA A 620 5.00 31.65 -42.11
CA ALA A 620 3.97 30.83 -41.48
C ALA A 620 4.21 29.33 -41.69
N GLN A 621 4.39 28.60 -40.59
CA GLN A 621 4.18 27.16 -40.56
C GLN A 621 2.67 26.87 -40.46
N PRO A 622 2.14 25.84 -41.15
CA PRO A 622 0.74 25.49 -41.03
C PRO A 622 0.42 24.97 -39.61
N PRO A 623 -0.83 25.11 -39.14
CA PRO A 623 -1.22 24.69 -37.79
C PRO A 623 -1.01 23.18 -37.62
N ARG A 624 -0.30 22.80 -36.54
CA ARG A 624 -0.15 21.41 -36.13
C ARG A 624 -1.49 20.90 -35.59
N SER A 625 -1.95 19.77 -36.11
CA SER A 625 -3.21 19.13 -35.72
C SER A 625 -3.20 18.72 -34.24
N SER A 626 -4.34 18.93 -33.57
CA SER A 626 -4.56 18.64 -32.15
C SER A 626 -5.05 17.21 -31.87
N SER A 627 -5.14 16.34 -32.89
CA SER A 627 -5.56 14.94 -32.75
C SER A 627 -4.37 13.99 -32.85
N LEU A 628 -4.22 13.11 -31.86
CA LEU A 628 -3.20 12.05 -31.80
C LEU A 628 -3.36 11.03 -32.95
N LEU A 629 -4.62 10.73 -33.31
CA LEU A 629 -4.99 9.84 -34.43
C LEU A 629 -4.51 10.38 -35.78
N GLU A 630 -4.56 11.71 -35.97
CA GLU A 630 -4.15 12.36 -37.22
C GLU A 630 -2.61 12.45 -37.38
N ARG A 631 -1.87 12.32 -36.27
CA ARG A 631 -0.39 12.23 -36.29
C ARG A 631 0.08 10.81 -36.65
N MET A 632 -0.61 9.79 -36.14
CA MET A 632 -0.29 8.38 -36.45
C MET A 632 -0.55 8.04 -37.92
N GLU A 633 -1.63 8.56 -38.52
CA GLU A 633 -1.91 8.33 -39.95
C GLU A 633 -0.88 8.97 -40.88
N ARG A 634 -0.37 10.17 -40.53
CA ARG A 634 0.68 10.86 -41.31
C ARG A 634 2.03 10.16 -41.23
N GLU A 635 2.42 9.64 -40.08
CA GLU A 635 3.67 8.87 -39.95
C GLU A 635 3.60 7.55 -40.74
N SER A 636 2.42 6.93 -40.83
CA SER A 636 2.21 5.73 -41.66
C SER A 636 2.28 6.00 -43.17
N LEU A 637 1.86 7.20 -43.60
CA LEU A 637 1.89 7.62 -45.01
C LEU A 637 3.29 8.04 -45.45
N VAL A 638 4.07 8.67 -44.57
CA VAL A 638 5.48 9.01 -44.83
C VAL A 638 6.34 7.75 -44.93
N ALA A 639 6.07 6.72 -44.12
CA ALA A 639 6.75 5.43 -44.19
C ALA A 639 6.40 4.61 -45.47
N ARG A 640 5.28 4.91 -46.14
CA ARG A 640 4.85 4.23 -47.38
C ARG A 640 5.36 4.86 -48.67
N ILE A 641 5.91 6.08 -48.61
CA ILE A 641 6.40 6.78 -49.81
C ILE A 641 7.93 6.57 -50.00
N ASP A 642 8.66 6.15 -48.96
CA ASP A 642 10.13 6.00 -49.00
C ASP A 642 10.64 4.59 -49.35
N GLY A 643 9.77 3.72 -49.87
CA GLY A 643 10.10 2.34 -50.22
C GLY A 643 9.72 1.99 -51.66
N GLY A 644 10.44 2.53 -52.66
CA GLY A 644 10.03 2.32 -54.05
C GLY A 644 11.04 2.68 -55.14
N GLU A 645 12.30 2.24 -55.05
CA GLU A 645 13.19 2.15 -56.23
C GLU A 645 14.07 0.88 -56.15
N GLY A 646 14.02 0.02 -57.18
CA GLY A 646 15.00 -1.07 -57.30
C GLY A 646 14.58 -2.33 -58.06
N ASP A 647 14.51 -2.23 -59.40
CA ASP A 647 15.08 -3.17 -60.38
C ASP A 647 14.75 -4.68 -60.33
N VAL A 648 13.87 -5.15 -61.24
CA VAL A 648 13.74 -6.58 -61.59
C VAL A 648 14.04 -6.78 -63.09
N ARG A 649 15.27 -7.23 -63.36
CA ARG A 649 15.70 -7.76 -64.67
C ARG A 649 15.59 -9.30 -64.71
N ARG A 650 14.74 -9.76 -65.64
CA ARG A 650 14.83 -10.98 -66.50
C ARG A 650 15.75 -12.13 -66.06
N LYS A 651 15.17 -13.33 -65.93
CA LYS A 651 15.69 -14.54 -66.62
C LYS A 651 14.61 -15.58 -66.94
N LYS A 652 14.84 -16.24 -68.07
CA LYS A 652 13.96 -17.04 -68.92
C LYS A 652 14.05 -18.54 -68.59
N ARG A 653 12.96 -19.25 -68.90
CA ARG A 653 12.84 -20.56 -69.62
C ARG A 653 12.65 -21.88 -68.85
N LYS A 654 11.54 -22.55 -69.29
CA LYS A 654 11.30 -24.00 -69.57
C LYS A 654 11.21 -24.93 -68.36
N GLY A 655 10.27 -25.87 -68.24
CA GLY A 655 9.20 -26.35 -69.12
C GLY A 655 8.47 -27.53 -68.42
N ASN A 656 7.28 -27.85 -68.93
CA ASN A 656 6.32 -28.91 -68.59
C ASN A 656 6.94 -30.34 -68.38
N PRO A 657 6.20 -31.32 -67.80
CA PRO A 657 4.81 -31.72 -68.12
C PRO A 657 3.72 -31.25 -67.17
#